data_AF-A0A543FW41-F1
#
_entry.id   AF-A0A543FW41-F1
#
_cell.length_a   1.000
_cell.length_b   1.000
_cell.length_c   1.000
_cell.angle_alpha   90.00
_cell.angle_beta   90.00
_cell.angle_gamma   90.00
#
_symmetry.space_group_name_H-M   'P 1'
#
loop_
_entity.id
_entity.type
_entity.pdbx_description
1 polymer ?
#
loop_
_entity_poly.entity_id
_entity_poly.type
_entity_poly.pdbx_seq_one_letter_code
_entity_poly.pdbx_strand_id
1 'polypeptide(L)'
;MESGEPGAHASRLSGRTLTGRPPRKRPFAGSVAQLRPLARRVHFLAGILVAPFLLVLCLTGLVYVCSPQIHEDLYGRQLFVPEIGEAPRPVAEQVAAALAAHPEAELRSVVPPPEPDRTTQVNLAVPRLTQRGEARTVFVDPYTNYISGELTTVDGRMPANVWLRDLHTDLHLGAVGRLYSEVAASWLPVIVVGGLLLWTAKQGRRRRGIRELLTPLPRGKGDQARMRAVHGPLGIWLTAGLLVMSATGLTMSRFAGWGLPAVRAPELAAAPVAVPGGVHPASVDRVLQVARAEGLSGELRVVAPTAPDRPFTVAETSPGLPIRKDHIAVDPYTAQVTERIGWNDYPFLAQVREIGQQAHTGTLFGIANQIVLGLLVITTIVLILIGYRMWWQRSPYGEGKLPPVPPPALRQLTASVGVPVVLVTVVLGWLMPAFGLSLAAFVVVDLVVAAVRQRQERLRRVVTAGALVVAVSALGVAVVLGTPSPVTRADAVEALPDRRLPEPPLLQPPPVPDDAAGTGVVAAPPRSVRGGRDGAPAGPAAPRTAGPAAQPGGPPADTGSPGTTASSDTAGSDTAVRDTGGDTGGGDTGSGIRSSGAAEAPDEPEIPPDDVPEPAPPTPEAEPADEQPGLLPQLVRPVTSFLVDTLRGVTGG
;
A
#
# COMPACT_ATOMS: atom_id res chain seq x y z
N MET A 1 34.29 13.23 -102.56
CA MET A 1 34.88 11.88 -102.64
C MET A 1 35.30 11.51 -101.22
N GLU A 2 34.89 10.39 -100.63
CA GLU A 2 34.04 9.28 -101.12
C GLU A 2 33.65 8.38 -99.93
N SER A 3 32.49 7.69 -99.96
CA SER A 3 32.09 6.49 -99.14
C SER A 3 32.26 6.50 -97.59
N GLY A 4 31.44 5.83 -96.76
CA GLY A 4 30.24 5.03 -96.98
C GLY A 4 30.22 3.68 -96.21
N GLU A 5 29.73 3.65 -94.95
CA GLU A 5 29.15 2.47 -94.22
C GLU A 5 30.04 1.20 -94.01
N PRO A 6 29.62 0.11 -93.30
CA PRO A 6 28.93 0.01 -92.00
C PRO A 6 29.48 -1.09 -91.03
N GLY A 7 28.90 -1.21 -89.82
CA GLY A 7 28.85 -2.45 -89.00
C GLY A 7 29.96 -2.66 -87.94
N ALA A 8 29.82 -3.51 -86.91
CA ALA A 8 28.68 -4.32 -86.47
C ALA A 8 28.77 -4.67 -84.96
N HIS A 9 27.64 -5.01 -84.32
CA HIS A 9 27.58 -5.50 -82.93
C HIS A 9 27.94 -7.00 -82.83
N ALA A 10 28.86 -7.38 -81.93
CA ALA A 10 28.91 -8.75 -81.40
C ALA A 10 29.61 -8.87 -80.01
N SER A 11 28.85 -9.37 -79.04
CA SER A 11 29.27 -10.40 -78.06
C SER A 11 30.52 -10.20 -77.18
N ARG A 12 30.31 -9.83 -75.92
CA ARG A 12 31.05 -10.41 -74.78
C ARG A 12 30.11 -10.81 -73.64
N LEU A 13 29.82 -12.10 -73.57
CA LEU A 13 29.29 -12.73 -72.37
C LEU A 13 30.40 -12.84 -71.31
N SER A 14 30.14 -12.39 -70.09
CA SER A 14 30.92 -12.81 -68.91
C SER A 14 29.96 -13.07 -67.77
N GLY A 15 29.90 -14.32 -67.33
CA GLY A 15 28.94 -14.79 -66.32
C GLY A 15 29.22 -14.17 -64.96
N ARG A 16 28.33 -13.28 -64.51
CA ARG A 16 28.41 -12.67 -63.18
C ARG A 16 27.68 -13.55 -62.17
N THR A 17 28.38 -14.55 -61.64
CA THR A 17 27.90 -15.43 -60.56
C THR A 17 27.48 -14.60 -59.35
N LEU A 18 26.18 -14.62 -59.03
CA LEU A 18 25.63 -14.00 -57.83
C LEU A 18 26.03 -14.83 -56.60
N THR A 19 27.22 -14.57 -56.07
CA THR A 19 27.63 -15.10 -54.76
C THR A 19 26.76 -14.47 -53.68
N GLY A 20 25.67 -15.19 -53.33
CA GLY A 20 24.76 -14.80 -52.27
C GLY A 20 25.51 -14.64 -50.96
N ARG A 21 25.70 -13.38 -50.53
CA ARG A 21 26.33 -13.07 -49.24
C ARG A 21 25.50 -13.75 -48.15
N PRO A 22 26.06 -14.68 -47.34
CA PRO A 22 25.27 -15.39 -46.35
C PRO A 22 24.63 -14.39 -45.39
N PRO A 23 23.37 -14.61 -44.96
CA PRO A 23 22.69 -13.68 -44.08
C PRO A 23 23.53 -13.53 -42.81
N ARG A 24 24.06 -12.33 -42.56
CA ARG A 24 24.76 -12.00 -41.32
C ARG A 24 23.85 -12.38 -40.16
N LYS A 25 24.20 -13.45 -39.43
CA LYS A 25 23.54 -13.83 -38.17
C LYS A 25 23.50 -12.57 -37.32
N ARG A 26 22.30 -12.01 -37.09
CA ARG A 26 22.16 -10.84 -36.22
C ARG A 26 22.72 -11.26 -34.86
N PRO A 27 23.68 -10.52 -34.27
CA PRO A 27 24.20 -10.89 -32.97
C PRO A 27 23.03 -10.97 -32.00
N PHE A 28 22.97 -12.04 -31.20
CA PHE A 28 21.92 -12.21 -30.21
C PHE A 28 21.89 -10.96 -29.33
N ALA A 29 20.80 -10.19 -29.42
CA ALA A 29 20.63 -9.04 -28.56
C ALA A 29 20.53 -9.58 -27.12
N GLY A 30 21.46 -9.17 -26.25
CA GLY A 30 21.50 -9.65 -24.87
C GLY A 30 20.15 -9.47 -24.18
N SER A 31 19.79 -10.37 -23.27
CA SER A 31 18.40 -10.58 -22.79
C SER A 31 17.69 -9.28 -22.37
N VAL A 32 18.39 -8.37 -21.69
CA VAL A 32 17.88 -7.04 -21.29
C VAL A 32 17.40 -6.19 -22.49
N ALA A 33 18.06 -6.28 -23.64
CA ALA A 33 17.65 -5.57 -24.85
C ALA A 33 16.37 -6.15 -25.47
N GLN A 34 16.12 -7.46 -25.31
CA GLN A 34 14.88 -8.12 -25.73
C GLN A 34 13.73 -7.87 -24.77
N LEU A 35 13.99 -7.78 -23.46
CA LEU A 35 12.98 -7.46 -22.44
C LEU A 35 12.47 -6.00 -22.54
N ARG A 36 13.29 -5.08 -23.05
CA ARG A 36 13.00 -3.64 -23.05
C ARG A 36 11.64 -3.23 -23.69
N PRO A 37 11.19 -3.78 -24.84
CA PRO A 37 9.87 -3.46 -25.39
C PRO A 37 8.72 -3.98 -24.52
N LEU A 38 8.88 -5.15 -23.91
CA LEU A 38 7.91 -5.71 -22.96
C LEU A 38 7.83 -4.86 -21.70
N ALA A 39 8.96 -4.58 -21.06
CA ALA A 39 9.04 -3.70 -19.89
C ALA A 39 8.43 -2.32 -20.18
N ARG A 40 8.63 -1.76 -21.39
CA ARG A 40 8.01 -0.50 -21.81
C ARG A 40 6.48 -0.60 -21.89
N ARG A 41 5.95 -1.71 -22.42
CA ARG A 41 4.51 -1.94 -22.55
C ARG A 41 3.87 -2.13 -21.18
N VAL A 42 4.45 -3.00 -20.35
CA VAL A 42 3.97 -3.32 -18.99
C VAL A 42 4.03 -2.08 -18.09
N HIS A 43 5.18 -1.43 -17.92
CA HIS A 43 5.32 -0.25 -17.08
C HIS A 43 4.41 0.91 -17.53
N PHE A 44 4.13 1.06 -18.83
CA PHE A 44 3.19 2.07 -19.32
C PHE A 44 1.73 1.72 -19.03
N LEU A 45 1.31 0.48 -19.27
CA LEU A 45 -0.09 0.06 -19.13
C LEU A 45 -0.48 -0.16 -17.66
N ALA A 46 0.35 -0.88 -16.91
CA ALA A 46 0.20 -0.99 -15.46
C ALA A 46 0.37 0.39 -14.79
N GLY A 47 1.27 1.23 -15.27
CA GLY A 47 1.40 2.62 -14.79
C GLY A 47 0.13 3.45 -14.96
N ILE A 48 -0.59 3.34 -16.09
CA ILE A 48 -1.85 4.08 -16.27
C ILE A 48 -3.00 3.46 -15.47
N LEU A 49 -3.04 2.13 -15.35
CA LEU A 49 -4.12 1.42 -14.66
C LEU A 49 -4.01 1.52 -13.13
N VAL A 50 -2.80 1.38 -12.59
CA VAL A 50 -2.57 1.16 -11.15
C VAL A 50 -2.06 2.41 -10.43
N ALA A 51 -1.43 3.37 -11.12
CA ALA A 51 -0.93 4.57 -10.45
C ALA A 51 -2.00 5.53 -9.86
N PRO A 52 -3.29 5.58 -10.29
CA PRO A 52 -4.30 6.32 -9.54
C PRO A 52 -4.54 5.67 -8.17
N PHE A 53 -4.46 4.34 -8.12
CA PHE A 53 -4.73 3.55 -6.91
C PHE A 53 -3.55 3.68 -5.95
N LEU A 54 -2.32 3.62 -6.47
CA LEU A 54 -1.11 3.93 -5.70
C LEU A 54 -1.09 5.38 -5.23
N LEU A 55 -1.62 6.35 -5.99
CA LEU A 55 -1.75 7.74 -5.54
C LEU A 55 -2.68 7.85 -4.32
N VAL A 56 -3.85 7.21 -4.36
CA VAL A 56 -4.77 7.19 -3.20
C VAL A 56 -4.13 6.45 -2.02
N LEU A 57 -3.50 5.30 -2.24
CA LEU A 57 -2.81 4.53 -1.20
C LEU A 57 -1.65 5.32 -0.57
N CYS A 58 -0.91 6.10 -1.37
CA CYS A 58 0.10 7.04 -0.90
C CYS A 58 -0.52 8.14 -0.02
N LEU A 59 -1.63 8.77 -0.48
CA LEU A 59 -2.29 9.83 0.28
C LEU A 59 -2.85 9.32 1.62
N THR A 60 -3.54 8.19 1.62
CA THR A 60 -4.08 7.59 2.86
C THR A 60 -2.97 7.09 3.77
N GLY A 61 -1.89 6.52 3.22
CA GLY A 61 -0.71 6.08 3.98
C GLY A 61 0.05 7.24 4.63
N LEU A 62 0.12 8.40 3.97
CA LEU A 62 0.70 9.62 4.54
C LEU A 62 -0.08 10.15 5.75
N VAL A 63 -1.39 9.93 5.81
CA VAL A 63 -2.20 10.26 6.98
C VAL A 63 -2.10 9.17 8.05
N TYR A 64 -2.13 7.90 7.65
CA TYR A 64 -2.09 6.76 8.57
C TYR A 64 -0.75 6.64 9.31
N VAL A 65 0.38 7.02 8.70
CA VAL A 65 1.69 7.02 9.37
C VAL A 65 1.76 8.02 10.54
N CYS A 66 0.93 9.06 10.51
CA CYS A 66 0.75 10.08 11.56
C CYS A 66 -0.32 9.70 12.60
N SER A 67 -0.84 8.48 12.53
CA SER A 67 -1.90 8.00 13.43
C SER A 67 -1.59 8.13 14.93
N PRO A 68 -0.35 7.94 15.43
CA PRO A 68 -0.04 8.18 16.84
C PRO A 68 -0.34 9.62 17.29
N GLN A 69 0.17 10.61 16.54
CA GLN A 69 -0.05 12.03 16.84
C GLN A 69 -1.53 12.42 16.75
N ILE A 70 -2.23 11.90 15.74
CA ILE A 70 -3.67 12.13 15.57
C ILE A 70 -4.47 11.60 16.78
N HIS A 71 -4.03 10.52 17.44
CA HIS A 71 -4.70 10.01 18.64
C HIS A 71 -4.41 10.83 19.88
N GLU A 72 -3.16 11.26 20.09
CA GLU A 72 -2.80 12.09 21.23
C GLU A 72 -3.55 13.43 21.18
N ASP A 73 -3.70 14.03 19.99
CA ASP A 73 -4.50 15.24 19.77
C ASP A 73 -6.01 15.00 20.01
N LEU A 74 -6.59 13.91 19.48
CA LEU A 74 -8.03 13.64 19.55
C LEU A 74 -8.50 13.13 20.91
N TYR A 75 -7.67 12.32 21.58
CA TYR A 75 -8.03 11.58 22.79
C TYR A 75 -7.18 11.98 23.99
N GLY A 76 -6.51 13.15 23.94
CA GLY A 76 -5.60 13.58 25.02
C GLY A 76 -6.23 13.59 26.41
N ARG A 77 -7.52 13.94 26.53
CA ARG A 77 -8.26 13.87 27.80
C ARG A 77 -8.43 12.46 28.34
N GLN A 78 -8.50 11.46 27.46
CA GLN A 78 -8.60 10.05 27.83
C GLN A 78 -7.23 9.42 28.04
N LEU A 79 -6.22 9.79 27.24
CA LEU A 79 -4.90 9.14 27.23
C LEU A 79 -3.95 9.64 28.33
N PHE A 80 -4.09 10.89 28.76
CA PHE A 80 -3.20 11.52 29.74
C PHE A 80 -3.92 11.81 31.06
N VAL A 81 -3.19 11.76 32.16
CA VAL A 81 -3.66 12.25 33.48
C VAL A 81 -3.54 13.78 33.55
N PRO A 82 -4.43 14.47 34.31
CA PRO A 82 -4.28 15.92 34.53
C PRO A 82 -3.04 16.28 35.37
N GLU A 83 -2.66 15.42 36.30
CA GLU A 83 -1.55 15.60 37.24
C GLU A 83 -0.94 14.23 37.59
N ILE A 84 0.38 14.16 37.70
CA ILE A 84 1.11 12.93 38.09
C ILE A 84 1.13 12.85 39.62
N GLY A 85 0.40 11.89 40.20
CA GLY A 85 0.39 11.67 41.65
C GLY A 85 1.65 10.98 42.19
N GLU A 86 1.79 10.96 43.52
CA GLU A 86 2.98 10.42 44.20
C GLU A 86 3.18 8.91 43.97
N ALA A 87 2.10 8.12 43.99
CA ALA A 87 2.13 6.68 43.79
C ALA A 87 0.85 6.20 43.10
N PRO A 88 0.94 5.34 42.06
CA PRO A 88 -0.24 4.74 41.45
C PRO A 88 -0.89 3.73 42.39
N ARG A 89 -2.22 3.67 42.36
CA ARG A 89 -3.04 2.70 43.08
C ARG A 89 -2.91 1.30 42.44
N PRO A 90 -3.21 0.22 43.19
CA PRO A 90 -3.27 -1.13 42.62
C PRO A 90 -4.15 -1.20 41.37
N VAL A 91 -3.69 -1.90 40.34
CA VAL A 91 -4.42 -2.07 39.06
C VAL A 91 -5.75 -2.79 39.31
N ALA A 92 -5.84 -3.67 40.32
CA ALA A 92 -7.09 -4.26 40.75
C ALA A 92 -8.14 -3.23 41.22
N GLU A 93 -7.74 -2.14 41.89
CA GLU A 93 -8.69 -1.06 42.25
C GLU A 93 -9.19 -0.30 41.02
N GLN A 94 -8.29 -0.04 40.06
CA GLN A 94 -8.61 0.66 38.82
C GLN A 94 -9.56 -0.16 37.94
N VAL A 95 -9.34 -1.47 37.87
CA VAL A 95 -10.25 -2.44 37.25
C VAL A 95 -11.60 -2.48 37.97
N ALA A 96 -11.61 -2.48 39.31
CA ALA A 96 -12.85 -2.45 40.09
C ALA A 96 -13.66 -1.16 39.86
N ALA A 97 -13.00 -0.01 39.72
CA ALA A 97 -13.65 1.26 39.38
C ALA A 97 -14.30 1.21 37.99
N ALA A 98 -13.62 0.64 36.99
CA ALA A 98 -14.17 0.47 35.64
C ALA A 98 -15.36 -0.52 35.60
N LEU A 99 -15.29 -1.63 36.34
CA LEU A 99 -16.40 -2.59 36.47
C LEU A 99 -17.58 -2.04 37.29
N ALA A 100 -17.34 -1.15 38.26
CA ALA A 100 -18.40 -0.45 38.98
C ALA A 100 -19.17 0.54 38.09
N ALA A 101 -18.51 1.12 37.08
CA ALA A 101 -19.15 1.96 36.06
C ALA A 101 -19.91 1.15 34.99
N HIS A 102 -19.49 -0.09 34.73
CA HIS A 102 -20.17 -1.03 33.81
C HIS A 102 -20.46 -2.39 34.46
N PRO A 103 -21.46 -2.49 35.37
CA PRO A 103 -21.80 -3.76 36.04
C PRO A 103 -22.27 -4.87 35.09
N GLU A 104 -22.65 -4.52 33.85
CA GLU A 104 -23.04 -5.45 32.80
C GLU A 104 -21.86 -6.09 32.05
N ALA A 105 -20.62 -5.70 32.38
CA ALA A 105 -19.44 -6.03 31.60
C ALA A 105 -18.49 -6.99 32.31
N GLU A 106 -17.76 -7.77 31.51
CA GLU A 106 -16.66 -8.62 31.98
C GLU A 106 -15.30 -8.02 31.63
N LEU A 107 -14.29 -8.21 32.49
CA LEU A 107 -12.92 -7.80 32.18
C LEU A 107 -12.37 -8.67 31.05
N ARG A 108 -12.06 -8.06 29.89
CA ARG A 108 -11.37 -8.75 28.79
C ARG A 108 -9.85 -8.62 28.92
N SER A 109 -9.35 -7.41 29.15
CA SER A 109 -7.92 -7.17 29.41
C SER A 109 -7.67 -5.81 30.05
N VAL A 110 -6.49 -5.61 30.62
CA VAL A 110 -6.03 -4.32 31.11
C VAL A 110 -4.61 -4.04 30.63
N VAL A 111 -4.37 -2.78 30.27
CA VAL A 111 -3.04 -2.25 29.90
C VAL A 111 -2.70 -1.16 30.93
N PRO A 112 -1.83 -1.44 31.91
CA PRO A 112 -1.31 -0.43 32.84
C PRO A 112 -0.55 0.66 32.09
N PRO A 113 -0.35 1.85 32.69
CA PRO A 113 0.21 2.98 31.98
C PRO A 113 1.70 2.71 31.65
N PRO A 114 2.13 2.94 30.40
CA PRO A 114 3.54 2.74 30.03
C PRO A 114 4.45 3.86 30.57
N GLU A 115 3.89 5.04 30.83
CA GLU A 115 4.55 6.26 31.30
C GLU A 115 3.69 6.88 32.43
N PRO A 116 4.28 7.59 33.42
CA PRO A 116 3.53 8.12 34.58
C PRO A 116 2.44 9.14 34.24
N ASP A 117 2.50 9.77 33.07
CA ASP A 117 1.52 10.74 32.59
C ASP A 117 0.32 10.09 31.88
N ARG A 118 0.25 8.76 31.79
CA ARG A 118 -0.81 8.04 31.06
C ARG A 118 -1.84 7.41 31.98
N THR A 119 -3.05 7.25 31.46
CA THR A 119 -4.12 6.47 32.09
C THR A 119 -3.96 4.96 31.87
N THR A 120 -4.47 4.16 32.79
CA THR A 120 -4.71 2.72 32.57
C THR A 120 -5.87 2.50 31.61
N GLN A 121 -5.70 1.57 30.67
CA GLN A 121 -6.77 1.17 29.75
C GLN A 121 -7.39 -0.15 30.22
N VAL A 122 -8.61 -0.09 30.75
CA VAL A 122 -9.39 -1.29 31.13
C VAL A 122 -10.33 -1.63 29.99
N ASN A 123 -10.06 -2.73 29.29
CA ASN A 123 -10.86 -3.21 28.16
C ASN A 123 -11.91 -4.19 28.66
N LEU A 124 -13.17 -3.77 28.57
CA LEU A 124 -14.34 -4.53 29.01
C LEU A 124 -15.07 -5.17 27.82
N ALA A 125 -15.49 -6.41 27.97
CA ALA A 125 -16.45 -7.06 27.09
C ALA A 125 -17.86 -6.71 27.57
N VAL A 126 -18.62 -5.98 26.75
CA VAL A 126 -20.02 -5.60 27.02
C VAL A 126 -20.95 -6.35 26.07
N PRO A 127 -22.09 -6.91 26.54
CA PRO A 127 -22.97 -7.75 25.70
C PRO A 127 -23.49 -7.09 24.40
N ARG A 128 -23.52 -5.76 24.32
CA ARG A 128 -23.98 -5.00 23.14
C ARG A 128 -22.93 -4.86 22.03
N LEU A 129 -21.64 -5.07 22.32
CA LEU A 129 -20.58 -5.06 21.30
C LEU A 129 -20.41 -6.48 20.75
N THR A 130 -20.92 -6.70 19.54
CA THR A 130 -21.03 -8.03 18.94
C THR A 130 -19.95 -8.33 17.90
N GLN A 131 -19.15 -7.34 17.46
CA GLN A 131 -18.10 -7.61 16.49
C GLN A 131 -16.86 -8.21 17.17
N ARG A 132 -16.27 -9.22 16.54
CA ARG A 132 -15.04 -9.83 17.02
C ARG A 132 -13.93 -8.80 17.13
N GLY A 133 -13.38 -8.66 18.34
CA GLY A 133 -12.29 -7.75 18.63
C GLY A 133 -12.73 -6.44 19.30
N GLU A 134 -14.01 -6.08 19.28
CA GLU A 134 -14.53 -4.91 19.99
C GLU A 134 -14.40 -5.03 21.52
N ALA A 135 -14.17 -3.90 22.17
CA ALA A 135 -14.21 -3.74 23.62
C ALA A 135 -14.64 -2.31 23.98
N ARG A 136 -15.25 -2.15 25.15
CA ARG A 136 -15.42 -0.86 25.82
C ARG A 136 -14.13 -0.59 26.61
N THR A 137 -13.28 0.31 26.12
CA THR A 137 -12.06 0.71 26.83
C THR A 137 -12.38 1.89 27.73
N VAL A 138 -12.31 1.65 29.04
CA VAL A 138 -12.40 2.66 30.09
C VAL A 138 -11.00 3.16 30.40
N PHE A 139 -10.81 4.47 30.41
CA PHE A 139 -9.54 5.12 30.73
C PHE A 139 -9.58 5.58 32.18
N VAL A 140 -8.74 4.98 33.01
CA VAL A 140 -8.70 5.20 34.46
C VAL A 140 -7.42 5.92 34.84
N ASP A 141 -7.54 7.03 35.55
CA ASP A 141 -6.43 7.71 36.20
C ASP A 141 -5.83 6.79 37.28
N PRO A 142 -4.57 6.36 37.15
CA PRO A 142 -3.94 5.41 38.07
C PRO A 142 -3.69 5.98 39.48
N TYR A 143 -3.77 7.31 39.67
CA TYR A 143 -3.55 7.95 40.97
C TYR A 143 -4.86 8.16 41.75
N THR A 144 -5.97 8.39 41.05
CA THR A 144 -7.26 8.76 41.66
C THR A 144 -8.35 7.72 41.51
N ASN A 145 -8.19 6.72 40.64
CA ASN A 145 -9.25 5.84 40.11
C ASN A 145 -10.36 6.59 39.34
N TYR A 146 -10.17 7.87 38.98
CA TYR A 146 -11.14 8.64 38.20
C TYR A 146 -11.23 8.13 36.75
N ILE A 147 -12.44 8.10 36.18
CA ILE A 147 -12.64 7.70 34.78
C ILE A 147 -12.50 8.93 33.88
N SER A 148 -11.34 9.04 33.23
CA SER A 148 -11.00 10.13 32.29
C SER A 148 -11.81 10.05 30.98
N GLY A 149 -12.39 8.89 30.69
CA GLY A 149 -13.39 8.71 29.64
C GLY A 149 -13.48 7.26 29.15
N GLU A 150 -14.20 7.07 28.06
CA GLU A 150 -14.41 5.76 27.42
C GLU A 150 -14.28 5.87 25.91
N LEU A 151 -13.81 4.79 25.26
CA LEU A 151 -13.86 4.62 23.81
C LEU A 151 -14.29 3.18 23.47
N THR A 152 -14.91 2.99 22.30
CA THR A 152 -15.08 1.65 21.72
C THR A 152 -13.83 1.34 20.89
N THR A 153 -13.04 0.35 21.29
CA THR A 153 -11.78 0.00 20.62
C THR A 153 -11.88 -1.36 19.94
N VAL A 154 -11.01 -1.61 18.96
CA VAL A 154 -10.91 -2.92 18.28
C VAL A 154 -9.51 -3.46 18.50
N ASP A 155 -9.39 -4.57 19.24
CA ASP A 155 -8.13 -5.19 19.67
C ASP A 155 -7.15 -4.23 20.38
N GLY A 156 -7.71 -3.23 21.08
CA GLY A 156 -6.96 -2.15 21.75
C GLY A 156 -6.52 -1.01 20.83
N ARG A 157 -7.11 -0.89 19.63
CA ARG A 157 -6.91 0.24 18.71
C ARG A 157 -8.02 1.27 18.88
N MET A 158 -7.64 2.54 19.02
CA MET A 158 -8.58 3.66 19.13
C MET A 158 -9.42 3.85 17.84
N PRO A 159 -10.62 4.44 17.90
CA PRO A 159 -11.52 4.58 16.74
C PRO A 159 -10.85 5.21 15.52
N ALA A 160 -10.09 6.29 15.71
CA ALA A 160 -9.34 6.93 14.63
C ALA A 160 -8.25 6.02 14.00
N ASN A 161 -7.64 5.10 14.77
CA ASN A 161 -6.68 4.14 14.21
C ASN A 161 -7.38 3.17 13.28
N VAL A 162 -8.50 2.62 13.74
CA VAL A 162 -9.31 1.66 12.99
C VAL A 162 -9.81 2.32 11.72
N TRP A 163 -10.36 3.53 11.82
CA TRP A 163 -10.84 4.30 10.67
C TRP A 163 -9.72 4.58 9.65
N LEU A 164 -8.58 5.11 10.07
CA LEU A 164 -7.45 5.41 9.17
C LEU A 164 -6.84 4.13 8.55
N ARG A 165 -6.76 3.05 9.31
CA ARG A 165 -6.32 1.74 8.83
C ARG A 165 -7.27 1.19 7.77
N ASP A 166 -8.58 1.29 7.99
CA ASP A 166 -9.59 0.77 7.07
C ASP A 166 -9.64 1.62 5.79
N LEU A 167 -9.53 2.95 5.92
CA LEU A 167 -9.31 3.85 4.79
C LEU A 167 -8.05 3.46 3.98
N HIS A 168 -6.93 3.14 4.64
CA HIS A 168 -5.71 2.78 3.93
C HIS A 168 -5.75 1.37 3.31
N THR A 169 -6.34 0.39 4.01
CA THR A 169 -6.35 -1.01 3.59
C THR A 169 -7.48 -1.35 2.62
N ASP A 170 -8.63 -0.67 2.69
CA ASP A 170 -9.76 -0.91 1.81
C ASP A 170 -10.63 0.31 1.44
N LEU A 171 -10.21 1.53 1.75
CA LEU A 171 -10.93 2.77 1.39
C LEU A 171 -12.36 2.85 1.95
N HIS A 172 -12.68 2.08 3.00
CA HIS A 172 -14.04 1.82 3.49
C HIS A 172 -14.98 1.19 2.44
N LEU A 173 -14.43 0.56 1.40
CA LEU A 173 -15.16 -0.20 0.38
C LEU A 173 -15.17 -1.71 0.69
N GLY A 174 -14.69 -2.11 1.88
CA GLY A 174 -14.76 -3.47 2.39
C GLY A 174 -14.10 -4.47 1.45
N ALA A 175 -14.83 -5.52 1.05
CA ALA A 175 -14.27 -6.58 0.21
C ALA A 175 -13.75 -6.10 -1.16
N VAL A 176 -14.42 -5.12 -1.77
CA VAL A 176 -14.01 -4.54 -3.07
C VAL A 176 -12.72 -3.75 -2.90
N GLY A 177 -12.65 -2.94 -1.84
CA GLY A 177 -11.47 -2.16 -1.49
C GLY A 177 -10.24 -3.02 -1.18
N ARG A 178 -10.42 -4.11 -0.44
CA ARG A 178 -9.34 -5.07 -0.12
C ARG A 178 -8.78 -5.75 -1.37
N LEU A 179 -9.64 -6.14 -2.31
CA LEU A 179 -9.18 -6.67 -3.60
C LEU A 179 -8.41 -5.62 -4.39
N TYR A 180 -8.87 -4.38 -4.38
CA TYR A 180 -8.29 -3.25 -5.11
C TYR A 180 -6.92 -2.82 -4.56
N SER A 181 -6.77 -2.73 -3.23
CA SER A 181 -5.48 -2.44 -2.59
C SER A 181 -4.47 -3.58 -2.81
N GLU A 182 -4.91 -4.84 -2.80
CA GLU A 182 -4.05 -5.98 -3.12
C GLU A 182 -3.64 -6.02 -4.60
N VAL A 183 -4.53 -5.66 -5.54
CA VAL A 183 -4.15 -5.43 -6.95
C VAL A 183 -3.09 -4.32 -7.05
N ALA A 184 -3.25 -3.20 -6.32
CA ALA A 184 -2.26 -2.13 -6.35
C ALA A 184 -0.89 -2.57 -5.78
N ALA A 185 -0.89 -3.24 -4.62
CA ALA A 185 0.32 -3.73 -3.95
C ALA A 185 1.08 -4.80 -4.76
N SER A 186 0.35 -5.67 -5.46
CA SER A 186 0.93 -6.78 -6.26
C SER A 186 1.43 -6.34 -7.65
N TRP A 187 0.89 -5.24 -8.21
CA TRP A 187 1.42 -4.64 -9.44
C TRP A 187 2.59 -3.65 -9.22
N LEU A 188 2.70 -3.04 -8.03
CA LEU A 188 3.80 -2.15 -7.67
C LEU A 188 5.21 -2.71 -7.98
N PRO A 189 5.59 -3.96 -7.61
CA PRO A 189 6.94 -4.47 -7.85
C PRO A 189 7.18 -4.70 -9.35
N VAL A 190 6.14 -5.08 -10.11
CA VAL A 190 6.21 -5.24 -11.57
C VAL A 190 6.45 -3.89 -12.26
N ILE A 191 5.79 -2.82 -11.80
CA ILE A 191 6.00 -1.46 -12.31
C ILE A 191 7.41 -0.96 -11.97
N VAL A 192 7.86 -1.15 -10.72
CA VAL A 192 9.19 -0.72 -10.24
C VAL A 192 10.32 -1.44 -10.98
N VAL A 193 10.29 -2.78 -11.04
CA VAL A 193 11.28 -3.58 -11.78
C VAL A 193 11.24 -3.26 -13.27
N GLY A 194 10.05 -3.07 -13.85
CA GLY A 194 9.89 -2.59 -15.22
C GLY A 194 10.56 -1.24 -15.48
N GLY A 195 10.44 -0.30 -14.54
CA GLY A 195 11.08 1.02 -14.58
C GLY A 195 12.61 0.93 -14.51
N LEU A 196 13.13 0.14 -13.56
CA LEU A 196 14.56 -0.12 -13.38
C LEU A 196 15.18 -0.75 -14.65
N LEU A 197 14.52 -1.75 -15.23
CA LEU A 197 14.93 -2.36 -16.50
C LEU A 197 14.95 -1.34 -17.66
N LEU A 198 13.96 -0.44 -17.74
CA LEU A 198 13.91 0.58 -18.78
C LEU A 198 15.04 1.61 -18.67
N TRP A 199 15.42 1.99 -17.45
CA TRP A 199 16.49 2.94 -17.20
C TRP A 199 17.87 2.32 -17.48
N THR A 200 18.15 1.16 -16.90
CA THR A 200 19.43 0.43 -17.09
C THR A 200 19.65 0.00 -18.56
N ALA A 201 18.63 -0.53 -19.24
CA ALA A 201 18.70 -0.92 -20.66
C ALA A 201 18.85 0.25 -21.64
N LYS A 202 18.58 1.48 -21.20
CA LYS A 202 18.88 2.71 -21.94
C LYS A 202 20.34 3.12 -21.77
N GLN A 203 20.89 2.95 -20.56
CA GLN A 203 22.27 3.30 -20.22
C GLN A 203 23.28 2.30 -20.82
N GLY A 204 22.98 1.00 -20.88
CA GLY A 204 23.88 -0.02 -21.45
C GLY A 204 24.30 0.18 -22.92
N ARG A 205 23.61 1.06 -23.68
CA ARG A 205 24.02 1.46 -25.05
C ARG A 205 25.00 2.63 -25.10
N ARG A 206 25.30 3.26 -23.95
CA ARG A 206 26.19 4.42 -23.81
C ARG A 206 26.96 4.25 -22.50
N ARG A 207 28.18 3.71 -22.56
CA ARG A 207 29.07 3.53 -21.38
C ARG A 207 29.13 4.84 -20.59
N ARG A 208 28.47 4.88 -19.43
CA ARG A 208 28.26 6.07 -18.60
C ARG A 208 28.49 5.74 -17.15
N GLY A 209 29.18 6.61 -16.43
CA GLY A 209 29.50 6.42 -15.01
C GLY A 209 28.27 6.47 -14.11
N ILE A 210 28.41 5.91 -12.91
CA ILE A 210 27.36 5.78 -11.88
C ILE A 210 26.72 7.14 -11.54
N ARG A 211 27.50 8.24 -11.53
CA ARG A 211 26.99 9.60 -11.33
C ARG A 211 25.90 10.01 -12.36
N GLU A 212 25.99 9.57 -13.62
CA GLU A 212 24.96 9.82 -14.64
C GLU A 212 23.75 8.87 -14.56
N LEU A 213 23.82 7.83 -13.73
CA LEU A 213 22.68 6.94 -13.44
C LEU A 213 21.75 7.58 -12.39
N LEU A 214 22.34 8.27 -11.41
CA LEU A 214 21.68 8.77 -10.21
C LEU A 214 21.36 10.27 -10.24
N THR A 215 21.97 11.08 -11.11
CA THR A 215 21.72 12.53 -11.14
C THR A 215 20.63 12.93 -12.15
N PRO A 216 19.65 13.77 -11.77
CA PRO A 216 18.61 14.27 -12.67
C PRO A 216 19.12 15.39 -13.58
N LEU A 217 20.04 15.07 -14.50
CA LEU A 217 20.61 16.01 -15.46
C LEU A 217 19.75 16.14 -16.74
N PRO A 218 19.05 17.27 -16.97
CA PRO A 218 18.20 17.45 -18.15
C PRO A 218 19.05 17.69 -19.40
N ARG A 219 19.35 16.62 -20.16
CA ARG A 219 20.10 16.71 -21.42
C ARG A 219 19.16 16.55 -22.62
N GLY A 220 18.61 17.67 -23.06
CA GLY A 220 17.73 17.82 -24.22
C GLY A 220 16.86 19.08 -24.12
N LYS A 221 16.44 19.63 -25.27
CA LYS A 221 15.47 20.74 -25.31
C LYS A 221 14.03 20.18 -25.19
N GLY A 222 13.17 20.87 -24.44
CA GLY A 222 11.74 20.55 -24.28
C GLY A 222 11.36 19.74 -23.01
N ASP A 223 10.15 19.99 -22.51
CA ASP A 223 9.60 19.43 -21.25
C ASP A 223 9.72 17.90 -21.14
N GLN A 224 9.33 17.17 -22.19
CA GLN A 224 9.37 15.70 -22.17
C GLN A 224 10.78 15.15 -21.93
N ALA A 225 11.85 15.88 -22.29
CA ALA A 225 13.22 15.47 -22.01
C ALA A 225 13.59 15.74 -20.54
N ARG A 226 13.16 16.88 -19.98
CA ARG A 226 13.35 17.24 -18.57
C ARG A 226 12.64 16.26 -17.64
N MET A 227 11.36 15.99 -17.89
CA MET A 227 10.54 15.10 -17.06
C MET A 227 11.06 13.66 -17.04
N ARG A 228 11.58 13.15 -18.17
CA ARG A 228 12.26 11.85 -18.22
C ARG A 228 13.61 11.83 -17.51
N ALA A 229 14.28 12.97 -17.37
CA ALA A 229 15.53 13.10 -16.64
C ALA A 229 15.32 13.16 -15.12
N VAL A 230 14.11 13.54 -14.66
CA VAL A 230 13.73 13.52 -13.24
C VAL A 230 13.09 12.18 -12.84
N HIS A 231 12.10 11.70 -13.60
CA HIS A 231 11.36 10.47 -13.29
C HIS A 231 12.26 9.21 -13.24
N GLY A 232 13.30 9.14 -14.08
CA GLY A 232 14.22 8.01 -14.08
C GLY A 232 15.03 7.86 -12.78
N PRO A 233 15.83 8.86 -12.39
CA PRO A 233 16.60 8.82 -11.14
C PRO A 233 15.74 8.73 -9.88
N LEU A 234 14.61 9.47 -9.80
CA LEU A 234 13.66 9.33 -8.69
C LEU A 234 13.17 7.88 -8.57
N GLY A 235 12.80 7.24 -9.69
CA GLY A 235 12.39 5.83 -9.69
C GLY A 235 13.47 4.86 -9.20
N ILE A 236 14.76 5.16 -9.40
CA ILE A 236 15.87 4.35 -8.86
C ILE A 236 15.99 4.53 -7.34
N TRP A 237 16.01 5.79 -6.87
CA TRP A 237 16.11 6.08 -5.44
C TRP A 237 14.94 5.45 -4.66
N LEU A 238 13.75 5.45 -5.25
CA LEU A 238 12.55 4.82 -4.70
C LEU A 238 12.51 3.29 -4.88
N THR A 239 13.36 2.68 -5.71
CA THR A 239 13.24 1.24 -6.06
C THR A 239 13.31 0.35 -4.81
N ALA A 240 14.30 0.55 -3.94
CA ALA A 240 14.46 -0.27 -2.74
C ALA A 240 13.27 -0.11 -1.78
N GLY A 241 12.91 1.13 -1.44
CA GLY A 241 11.81 1.43 -0.54
C GLY A 241 10.46 0.92 -1.06
N LEU A 242 10.13 1.14 -2.34
CA LEU A 242 8.87 0.66 -2.92
C LEU A 242 8.77 -0.87 -3.00
N LEU A 243 9.90 -1.58 -3.17
CA LEU A 243 9.91 -3.04 -3.10
C LEU A 243 9.69 -3.54 -1.67
N VAL A 244 10.29 -2.89 -0.66
CA VAL A 244 10.04 -3.21 0.76
C VAL A 244 8.59 -2.93 1.16
N MET A 245 8.04 -1.77 0.77
CA MET A 245 6.63 -1.42 1.05
C MET A 245 5.64 -2.35 0.33
N SER A 246 5.96 -2.77 -0.90
CA SER A 246 5.17 -3.78 -1.61
C SER A 246 5.19 -5.13 -0.89
N ALA A 247 6.39 -5.63 -0.52
CA ALA A 247 6.53 -6.92 0.15
C ALA A 247 5.79 -6.96 1.49
N THR A 248 5.96 -5.92 2.32
CA THR A 248 5.28 -5.79 3.62
C THR A 248 3.78 -5.55 3.49
N GLY A 249 3.33 -4.80 2.48
CA GLY A 249 1.89 -4.68 2.17
C GLY A 249 1.27 -6.01 1.77
N LEU A 250 1.97 -6.83 0.98
CA LEU A 250 1.50 -8.14 0.53
C LEU A 250 1.40 -9.16 1.69
N THR A 251 2.33 -9.16 2.65
CA THR A 251 2.24 -10.04 3.84
C THR A 251 1.11 -9.68 4.82
N MET A 252 0.44 -8.54 4.62
CA MET A 252 -0.77 -8.12 5.34
C MET A 252 -2.06 -8.24 4.49
N SER A 253 -1.94 -8.61 3.21
CA SER A 253 -3.08 -8.73 2.29
C SER A 253 -3.88 -10.03 2.47
N ARG A 254 -5.06 -10.14 1.85
CA ARG A 254 -5.97 -11.28 2.09
C ARG A 254 -5.55 -12.54 1.34
N PHE A 255 -5.23 -12.44 0.05
CA PHE A 255 -4.95 -13.61 -0.78
C PHE A 255 -3.45 -13.83 -0.93
N ALA A 256 -2.67 -12.77 -1.11
CA ALA A 256 -1.21 -12.82 -1.08
C ALA A 256 -0.62 -12.75 0.34
N GLY A 257 -1.41 -12.84 1.42
CA GLY A 257 -0.97 -12.86 2.82
C GLY A 257 -0.20 -14.11 3.27
N TRP A 258 0.43 -14.84 2.32
CA TRP A 258 1.33 -15.99 2.50
C TRP A 258 1.01 -16.90 3.70
N GLY A 259 -0.25 -17.34 3.88
CA GLY A 259 -0.76 -17.96 5.12
C GLY A 259 -0.11 -19.27 5.61
N LEU A 260 1.03 -19.64 5.03
CA LEU A 260 2.04 -20.57 5.52
C LEU A 260 2.27 -20.44 7.04
N PRO A 261 2.43 -21.55 7.79
CA PRO A 261 2.74 -21.49 9.22
C PRO A 261 4.01 -20.69 9.54
N ALA A 262 5.04 -20.77 8.68
CA ALA A 262 6.34 -20.15 8.90
C ALA A 262 6.34 -18.60 8.96
N VAL A 263 5.27 -17.92 8.52
CA VAL A 263 5.17 -16.44 8.61
C VAL A 263 4.24 -15.97 9.74
N ARG A 264 3.59 -16.89 10.47
CA ARG A 264 2.68 -16.55 11.56
C ARG A 264 3.48 -16.38 12.86
N ALA A 265 3.03 -15.45 13.70
CA ALA A 265 3.48 -15.44 15.09
C ALA A 265 3.01 -16.76 15.77
N PRO A 266 3.84 -17.36 16.62
CA PRO A 266 3.36 -18.40 17.54
C PRO A 266 2.32 -17.80 18.50
N GLU A 267 1.35 -18.61 18.91
CA GLU A 267 0.28 -18.25 19.85
C GLU A 267 0.39 -19.18 21.06
N LEU A 268 0.13 -18.66 22.28
CA LEU A 268 0.10 -19.47 23.50
C LEU A 268 -1.02 -20.52 23.40
N ALA A 269 -0.71 -21.78 23.70
CA ALA A 269 -1.73 -22.82 23.91
C ALA A 269 -2.59 -22.50 25.15
N ALA A 270 -1.98 -21.87 26.15
CA ALA A 270 -2.57 -21.47 27.42
C ALA A 270 -3.38 -22.61 28.04
N ALA A 271 -2.77 -23.79 28.21
CA ALA A 271 -3.47 -25.02 28.59
C ALA A 271 -4.31 -24.87 29.88
N PRO A 272 -5.42 -25.63 30.04
CA PRO A 272 -6.21 -25.57 31.27
C PRO A 272 -5.38 -25.90 32.51
N VAL A 273 -5.63 -25.16 33.59
CA VAL A 273 -5.00 -25.32 34.90
C VAL A 273 -5.96 -25.99 35.88
N ALA A 274 -5.41 -26.60 36.94
CA ALA A 274 -6.23 -27.14 38.01
C ALA A 274 -6.93 -25.99 38.77
N VAL A 275 -8.21 -26.17 39.10
CA VAL A 275 -8.99 -25.24 39.93
C VAL A 275 -9.04 -25.77 41.37
N PRO A 276 -8.14 -25.32 42.28
CA PRO A 276 -8.19 -25.72 43.68
C PRO A 276 -9.42 -25.13 44.41
N GLY A 277 -10.11 -25.98 45.16
CA GLY A 277 -11.26 -25.56 45.96
C GLY A 277 -10.87 -24.58 47.08
N GLY A 278 -11.62 -23.49 47.22
CA GLY A 278 -11.44 -22.50 48.30
C GLY A 278 -10.27 -21.52 48.12
N VAL A 279 -9.58 -21.53 46.97
CA VAL A 279 -8.53 -20.56 46.64
C VAL A 279 -9.08 -19.52 45.67
N HIS A 280 -8.85 -18.24 45.97
CA HIS A 280 -9.22 -17.15 45.06
C HIS A 280 -8.13 -16.95 43.98
N PRO A 281 -8.51 -16.61 42.74
CA PRO A 281 -7.55 -16.21 41.71
C PRO A 281 -6.69 -15.02 42.14
N ALA A 282 -5.43 -15.01 41.69
CA ALA A 282 -4.48 -13.94 41.88
C ALA A 282 -4.99 -12.62 41.28
N SER A 283 -4.66 -11.52 41.95
CA SER A 283 -4.95 -10.18 41.42
C SER A 283 -4.13 -9.87 40.17
N VAL A 284 -4.63 -8.94 39.36
CA VAL A 284 -3.90 -8.40 38.21
C VAL A 284 -2.52 -7.89 38.62
N ASP A 285 -2.41 -7.21 39.77
CA ASP A 285 -1.15 -6.74 40.33
C ASP A 285 -0.15 -7.88 40.58
N ARG A 286 -0.62 -9.04 41.08
CA ARG A 286 0.24 -10.20 41.29
C ARG A 286 0.71 -10.80 39.95
N VAL A 287 -0.18 -10.88 38.96
CA VAL A 287 0.17 -11.33 37.60
C VAL A 287 1.18 -10.39 36.93
N LEU A 288 1.03 -9.07 37.11
CA LEU A 288 1.99 -8.07 36.65
C LEU A 288 3.34 -8.19 37.34
N GLN A 289 3.38 -8.42 38.67
CA GLN A 289 4.63 -8.69 39.39
C GLN A 289 5.36 -9.92 38.85
N VAL A 290 4.64 -11.01 38.56
CA VAL A 290 5.21 -12.21 37.93
C VAL A 290 5.77 -11.87 36.55
N ALA A 291 5.01 -11.18 35.70
CA ALA A 291 5.48 -10.76 34.37
C ALA A 291 6.74 -9.89 34.42
N ARG A 292 6.82 -8.94 35.37
CA ARG A 292 8.03 -8.12 35.58
C ARG A 292 9.20 -8.95 36.09
N ALA A 293 8.98 -9.92 36.97
CA ALA A 293 10.02 -10.82 37.48
C ALA A 293 10.60 -11.73 36.38
N GLU A 294 9.77 -12.14 35.41
CA GLU A 294 10.15 -12.90 34.21
C GLU A 294 10.86 -12.05 33.12
N GLY A 295 11.05 -10.75 33.38
CA GLY A 295 11.81 -9.83 32.54
C GLY A 295 10.99 -9.04 31.50
N LEU A 296 9.67 -9.25 31.41
CA LEU A 296 8.80 -8.48 30.52
C LEU A 296 8.77 -7.02 31.00
N SER A 297 9.37 -6.12 30.23
CA SER A 297 9.75 -4.77 30.66
C SER A 297 9.16 -3.66 29.80
N GLY A 298 8.44 -3.99 28.73
CA GLY A 298 7.64 -3.05 27.94
C GLY A 298 6.27 -2.70 28.55
N GLU A 299 5.43 -2.09 27.72
CA GLU A 299 3.97 -2.00 27.90
C GLU A 299 3.40 -3.41 27.94
N LEU A 300 2.59 -3.72 28.97
CA LEU A 300 2.03 -5.05 29.18
C LEU A 300 0.52 -5.02 28.98
N ARG A 301 0.00 -5.93 28.17
CA ARG A 301 -1.43 -6.26 28.13
C ARG A 301 -1.68 -7.54 28.91
N VAL A 302 -2.43 -7.44 30.01
CA VAL A 302 -2.89 -8.59 30.79
C VAL A 302 -4.31 -8.93 30.35
N VAL A 303 -4.50 -10.10 29.74
CA VAL A 303 -5.80 -10.65 29.35
C VAL A 303 -6.30 -11.53 30.49
N ALA A 304 -7.56 -11.33 30.89
CA ALA A 304 -8.17 -12.10 31.97
C ALA A 304 -8.52 -13.54 31.52
N PRO A 305 -8.59 -14.51 32.45
CA PRO A 305 -9.12 -15.84 32.17
C PRO A 305 -10.54 -15.78 31.58
N THR A 306 -10.78 -16.50 30.49
CA THR A 306 -12.12 -16.65 29.89
C THR A 306 -13.00 -17.66 30.63
N ALA A 307 -12.42 -18.44 31.54
CA ALA A 307 -13.08 -19.40 32.42
C ALA A 307 -12.15 -19.68 33.62
N PRO A 308 -12.65 -20.22 34.75
CA PRO A 308 -11.85 -20.42 35.97
C PRO A 308 -10.63 -21.33 35.78
N ASP A 309 -10.70 -22.29 34.87
CA ASP A 309 -9.62 -23.23 34.53
C ASP A 309 -8.62 -22.68 33.50
N ARG A 310 -8.70 -21.40 33.12
CA ARG A 310 -7.81 -20.79 32.11
C ARG A 310 -6.77 -19.90 32.78
N PRO A 311 -5.51 -19.88 32.31
CA PRO A 311 -4.50 -18.96 32.83
C PRO A 311 -4.78 -17.51 32.39
N PHE A 312 -4.27 -16.55 33.16
CA PHE A 312 -4.05 -15.21 32.64
C PHE A 312 -3.04 -15.28 31.50
N THR A 313 -3.14 -14.40 30.50
CA THR A 313 -2.06 -14.24 29.52
C THR A 313 -1.54 -12.81 29.54
N VAL A 314 -0.22 -12.66 29.52
CA VAL A 314 0.46 -11.35 29.53
C VAL A 314 1.28 -11.24 28.26
N ALA A 315 1.18 -10.11 27.59
CA ALA A 315 1.85 -9.82 26.33
C ALA A 315 2.60 -8.50 26.40
N GLU A 316 3.86 -8.45 25.96
CA GLU A 316 4.51 -7.18 25.63
C GLU A 316 3.90 -6.60 24.34
N THR A 317 3.33 -5.40 24.43
CA THR A 317 2.66 -4.71 23.30
C THR A 317 3.46 -3.54 22.74
N SER A 318 4.57 -3.15 23.39
CA SER A 318 5.41 -2.02 22.98
C SER A 318 5.81 -2.08 21.49
N PRO A 319 5.56 -1.00 20.71
CA PRO A 319 6.15 -0.84 19.39
C PRO A 319 7.62 -0.40 19.48
N GLY A 320 8.37 -0.62 18.41
CA GLY A 320 9.71 -0.04 18.24
C GLY A 320 10.85 -0.93 18.72
N LEU A 321 12.02 -0.30 18.96
CA LEU A 321 13.23 -0.98 19.43
C LEU A 321 13.50 -0.70 20.93
N PRO A 322 13.98 -1.70 21.70
CA PRO A 322 14.20 -3.09 21.31
C PRO A 322 12.88 -3.82 21.01
N ILE A 323 12.92 -4.84 20.13
CA ILE A 323 11.72 -5.63 19.81
C ILE A 323 11.28 -6.39 21.07
N ARG A 324 10.07 -6.09 21.53
CA ARG A 324 9.43 -6.66 22.72
C ARG A 324 8.17 -7.39 22.28
N LYS A 325 8.24 -8.72 22.33
CA LYS A 325 7.20 -9.65 21.83
C LYS A 325 7.16 -10.93 22.67
N ASP A 326 7.49 -10.79 23.94
CA ASP A 326 7.41 -11.89 24.88
C ASP A 326 5.97 -12.02 25.40
N HIS A 327 5.49 -13.25 25.45
CA HIS A 327 4.16 -13.65 25.87
C HIS A 327 4.28 -14.76 26.91
N ILE A 328 3.53 -14.65 28.01
CA ILE A 328 3.49 -15.67 29.07
C ILE A 328 2.05 -16.02 29.46
N ALA A 329 1.81 -17.27 29.82
CA ALA A 329 0.59 -17.73 30.48
C ALA A 329 0.87 -17.94 31.98
N VAL A 330 0.06 -17.34 32.85
CA VAL A 330 0.23 -17.37 34.32
C VAL A 330 -0.97 -18.08 34.95
N ASP A 331 -0.71 -19.13 35.71
CA ASP A 331 -1.72 -19.85 36.50
C ASP A 331 -2.38 -18.88 37.51
N PRO A 332 -3.72 -18.72 37.52
CA PRO A 332 -4.39 -17.79 38.42
C PRO A 332 -4.25 -18.17 39.89
N TYR A 333 -4.07 -19.45 40.22
CA TYR A 333 -4.10 -19.95 41.61
C TYR A 333 -2.70 -20.13 42.19
N THR A 334 -1.73 -20.58 41.39
CA THR A 334 -0.35 -20.78 41.84
C THR A 334 0.57 -19.60 41.53
N ALA A 335 0.14 -18.68 40.66
CA ALA A 335 0.94 -17.57 40.12
C ALA A 335 2.26 -18.03 39.44
N GLN A 336 2.33 -19.29 38.98
CA GLN A 336 3.45 -19.81 38.20
C GLN A 336 3.24 -19.56 36.70
N VAL A 337 4.34 -19.38 35.96
CA VAL A 337 4.30 -19.37 34.50
C VAL A 337 4.13 -20.80 33.99
N THR A 338 3.06 -21.04 33.24
CA THR A 338 2.71 -22.34 32.65
C THR A 338 3.23 -22.49 31.23
N GLU A 339 3.37 -21.38 30.51
CA GLU A 339 3.87 -21.34 29.13
C GLU A 339 4.55 -19.99 28.89
N ARG A 340 5.63 -19.99 28.11
CA ARG A 340 6.31 -18.78 27.64
C ARG A 340 6.64 -18.93 26.16
N ILE A 341 6.45 -17.84 25.43
CA ILE A 341 6.88 -17.64 24.04
C ILE A 341 7.64 -16.33 24.02
N GLY A 342 8.96 -16.38 23.81
CA GLY A 342 9.79 -15.19 23.64
C GLY A 342 10.01 -14.85 22.16
N TRP A 343 10.56 -13.66 21.88
CA TRP A 343 10.89 -13.24 20.51
C TRP A 343 11.76 -14.25 19.74
N ASN A 344 12.63 -15.01 20.42
CA ASN A 344 13.50 -16.01 19.80
C ASN A 344 12.77 -17.30 19.38
N ASP A 345 11.56 -17.55 19.89
CA ASP A 345 10.73 -18.71 19.53
C ASP A 345 9.92 -18.46 18.24
N TYR A 346 9.91 -17.21 17.75
CA TYR A 346 9.28 -16.86 16.49
C TYR A 346 10.07 -17.44 15.31
N PRO A 347 9.40 -18.11 14.35
CA PRO A 347 10.04 -18.47 13.09
C PRO A 347 10.66 -17.24 12.40
N PHE A 348 11.84 -17.39 11.78
CA PHE A 348 12.57 -16.27 11.17
C PHE A 348 11.73 -15.41 10.21
N LEU A 349 10.84 -16.02 9.41
CA LEU A 349 9.98 -15.24 8.50
C LEU A 349 8.85 -14.50 9.25
N ALA A 350 8.41 -15.01 10.41
CA ALA A 350 7.48 -14.29 11.30
C ALA A 350 8.18 -13.10 11.98
N GLN A 351 9.44 -13.25 12.41
CA GLN A 351 10.26 -12.14 12.91
C GLN A 351 10.42 -11.03 11.85
N VAL A 352 10.82 -11.41 10.64
CA VAL A 352 10.94 -10.47 9.49
C VAL A 352 9.60 -9.82 9.16
N ARG A 353 8.48 -10.55 9.24
CA ARG A 353 7.13 -10.00 9.04
C ARG A 353 6.76 -8.97 10.10
N GLU A 354 7.04 -9.22 11.38
CA GLU A 354 6.72 -8.29 12.47
C GLU A 354 7.57 -7.01 12.40
N ILE A 355 8.89 -7.13 12.19
CA ILE A 355 9.77 -5.97 11.94
C ILE A 355 9.29 -5.21 10.71
N GLY A 356 8.94 -5.93 9.62
CA GLY A 356 8.42 -5.34 8.39
C GLY A 356 7.09 -4.61 8.57
N GLN A 357 6.21 -5.13 9.42
CA GLN A 357 4.93 -4.50 9.76
C GLN A 357 5.15 -3.19 10.53
N GLN A 358 6.00 -3.20 11.56
CA GLN A 358 6.35 -1.98 12.32
C GLN A 358 7.11 -0.96 11.46
N ALA A 359 7.95 -1.43 10.53
CA ALA A 359 8.60 -0.58 9.54
C ALA A 359 7.55 0.07 8.62
N HIS A 360 6.58 -0.68 8.12
CA HIS A 360 5.53 -0.20 7.22
C HIS A 360 4.56 0.81 7.89
N THR A 361 4.21 0.61 9.16
CA THR A 361 3.27 1.48 9.90
C THR A 361 3.91 2.71 10.53
N GLY A 362 5.22 2.93 10.35
CA GLY A 362 5.91 4.10 10.92
C GLY A 362 6.34 3.94 12.38
N THR A 363 6.20 2.77 12.99
CA THR A 363 6.38 2.58 14.44
C THR A 363 7.76 2.08 14.86
N LEU A 364 8.49 1.34 14.00
CA LEU A 364 9.76 0.68 14.34
C LEU A 364 10.87 1.60 14.91
N PHE A 365 10.97 2.84 14.42
CA PHE A 365 11.91 3.85 14.90
C PHE A 365 11.20 5.17 15.29
N GLY A 366 9.92 5.08 15.66
CA GLY A 366 9.07 6.25 15.91
C GLY A 366 9.13 7.28 14.78
N ILE A 367 9.22 8.57 15.15
CA ILE A 367 9.21 9.72 14.22
C ILE A 367 10.24 9.61 13.08
N ALA A 368 11.41 9.00 13.31
CA ALA A 368 12.42 8.83 12.26
C ALA A 368 11.92 7.90 11.13
N ASN A 369 11.19 6.84 11.48
CA ASN A 369 10.56 5.96 10.50
C ASN A 369 9.42 6.69 9.76
N GLN A 370 8.58 7.44 10.50
CA GLN A 370 7.51 8.23 9.90
C GLN A 370 8.02 9.26 8.87
N ILE A 371 9.14 9.95 9.15
CA ILE A 371 9.78 10.89 8.21
C ILE A 371 10.27 10.16 6.95
N VAL A 372 10.95 9.01 7.10
CA VAL A 372 11.44 8.22 5.96
C VAL A 372 10.28 7.74 5.08
N LEU A 373 9.20 7.24 5.67
CA LEU A 373 7.98 6.86 4.95
C LEU A 373 7.32 8.07 4.28
N GLY A 374 7.19 9.20 4.97
CA GLY A 374 6.64 10.44 4.41
C GLY A 374 7.41 10.90 3.18
N LEU A 375 8.74 10.92 3.24
CA LEU A 375 9.60 11.26 2.10
C LEU A 375 9.47 10.25 0.94
N LEU A 376 9.41 8.95 1.24
CA LEU A 376 9.18 7.89 0.25
C LEU A 376 7.85 8.10 -0.48
N VAL A 377 6.79 8.37 0.28
CA VAL A 377 5.42 8.57 -0.20
C VAL A 377 5.28 9.86 -1.01
N ILE A 378 5.74 11.00 -0.49
CA ILE A 378 5.69 12.31 -1.19
C ILE A 378 6.46 12.23 -2.50
N THR A 379 7.66 11.63 -2.49
CA THR A 379 8.46 11.47 -3.72
C THR A 379 7.79 10.52 -4.71
N THR A 380 7.06 9.50 -4.24
CA THR A 380 6.27 8.59 -5.08
C THR A 380 5.06 9.29 -5.70
N ILE A 381 4.36 10.15 -4.96
CA ILE A 381 3.29 11.02 -5.48
C ILE A 381 3.86 11.90 -6.61
N VAL A 382 5.00 12.58 -6.39
CA VAL A 382 5.67 13.37 -7.42
C VAL A 382 6.06 12.52 -8.63
N LEU A 383 6.57 11.30 -8.43
CA LEU A 383 6.92 10.37 -9.51
C LEU A 383 5.70 10.01 -10.38
N ILE A 384 4.56 9.72 -9.74
CA ILE A 384 3.27 9.41 -10.38
C ILE A 384 2.77 10.61 -11.18
N LEU A 385 2.75 11.81 -10.59
CA LEU A 385 2.32 13.04 -11.25
C LEU A 385 3.18 13.38 -12.47
N ILE A 386 4.51 13.20 -12.38
CA ILE A 386 5.41 13.34 -13.55
C ILE A 386 5.10 12.27 -14.61
N GLY A 387 4.77 11.04 -14.19
CA GLY A 387 4.31 9.95 -15.07
C GLY A 387 3.07 10.32 -15.87
N TYR A 388 2.02 10.81 -15.19
CA TYR A 388 0.79 11.29 -15.82
C TYR A 388 1.01 12.50 -16.71
N ARG A 389 1.81 13.49 -16.29
CA ARG A 389 2.16 14.63 -17.14
C ARG A 389 2.94 14.17 -18.39
N MET A 390 3.82 13.17 -18.30
CA MET A 390 4.49 12.58 -19.47
C MET A 390 3.54 11.83 -20.41
N TRP A 391 2.47 11.24 -19.88
CA TRP A 391 1.41 10.61 -20.66
C TRP A 391 0.53 11.66 -21.36
N TRP A 392 0.07 12.67 -20.64
CA TRP A 392 -0.73 13.78 -21.19
C TRP A 392 0.02 14.53 -22.29
N GLN A 393 1.30 14.87 -22.08
CA GLN A 393 2.15 15.51 -23.10
C GLN A 393 2.45 14.64 -24.34
N ARG A 394 2.14 13.33 -24.31
CA ARG A 394 2.24 12.43 -25.47
C ARG A 394 0.89 12.22 -26.15
N SER A 395 -0.20 12.59 -25.51
CA SER A 395 -1.53 12.48 -26.05
C SER A 395 -1.79 13.62 -27.04
N PRO A 396 -2.16 13.34 -28.29
CA PRO A 396 -2.60 14.37 -29.23
C PRO A 396 -4.04 14.81 -28.89
N TYR A 397 -4.23 15.39 -27.70
CA TYR A 397 -5.52 15.95 -27.26
C TYR A 397 -5.97 17.16 -28.09
N GLY A 398 -5.12 17.70 -28.98
CA GLY A 398 -5.51 18.63 -30.04
C GLY A 398 -6.22 17.98 -31.25
N GLU A 399 -6.24 16.65 -31.37
CA GLU A 399 -6.87 15.90 -32.47
C GLU A 399 -7.85 14.81 -32.00
N GLY A 400 -8.19 14.76 -30.71
CA GLY A 400 -9.14 13.78 -30.15
C GLY A 400 -8.69 12.31 -30.19
N LYS A 401 -7.40 12.02 -30.41
CA LYS A 401 -6.87 10.64 -30.51
C LYS A 401 -6.17 10.24 -29.21
N LEU A 402 -6.45 9.03 -28.72
CA LEU A 402 -5.73 8.44 -27.59
C LEU A 402 -4.24 8.19 -27.94
N PRO A 403 -3.32 8.24 -26.95
CA PRO A 403 -1.90 7.95 -27.19
C PRO A 403 -1.68 6.54 -27.77
N PRO A 404 -0.73 6.35 -28.70
CA PRO A 404 -0.42 5.03 -29.23
C PRO A 404 0.17 4.13 -28.14
N VAL A 405 -0.59 3.10 -27.77
CA VAL A 405 -0.16 2.02 -26.87
C VAL A 405 1.09 1.33 -27.44
N PRO A 406 2.15 1.07 -26.65
CA PRO A 406 3.35 0.35 -27.13
C PRO A 406 2.97 -1.00 -27.75
N PRO A 407 3.53 -1.39 -28.92
CA PRO A 407 3.10 -2.60 -29.65
C PRO A 407 3.34 -3.90 -28.86
N PRO A 408 2.60 -4.98 -29.15
CA PRO A 408 2.72 -6.25 -28.44
C PRO A 408 4.15 -6.82 -28.59
N ALA A 409 4.77 -7.09 -27.44
CA ALA A 409 6.19 -7.40 -27.34
C ALA A 409 6.50 -8.87 -27.04
N LEU A 410 5.55 -9.64 -26.48
CA LEU A 410 5.79 -11.02 -26.04
C LEU A 410 6.27 -11.92 -27.21
N ARG A 411 5.64 -11.76 -28.39
CA ARG A 411 6.01 -12.46 -29.65
C ARG A 411 7.36 -12.04 -30.24
N GLN A 412 8.07 -11.08 -29.63
CA GLN A 412 9.39 -10.61 -30.07
C GLN A 412 10.54 -11.20 -29.25
N LEU A 413 10.24 -11.94 -28.17
CA LEU A 413 11.22 -12.61 -27.33
C LEU A 413 11.69 -13.93 -27.97
N THR A 414 12.97 -14.26 -27.86
CA THR A 414 13.42 -15.65 -28.14
C THR A 414 12.91 -16.59 -27.05
N ALA A 415 12.75 -17.89 -27.36
CA ALA A 415 12.27 -18.88 -26.38
C ALA A 415 13.08 -18.86 -25.07
N SER A 416 14.41 -18.71 -25.15
CA SER A 416 15.33 -18.61 -24.01
C SER A 416 15.07 -17.43 -23.07
N VAL A 417 14.33 -16.39 -23.51
CA VAL A 417 13.93 -15.24 -22.68
C VAL A 417 12.43 -15.29 -22.40
N GLY A 418 11.61 -15.68 -23.37
CA GLY A 418 10.17 -15.78 -23.23
C GLY A 418 9.72 -16.84 -22.23
N VAL A 419 10.31 -18.04 -22.24
CA VAL A 419 9.93 -19.13 -21.32
C VAL A 419 10.21 -18.75 -19.85
N PRO A 420 11.41 -18.26 -19.46
CA PRO A 420 11.63 -17.77 -18.10
C PRO A 420 10.69 -16.64 -17.69
N VAL A 421 10.39 -15.68 -18.58
CA VAL A 421 9.44 -14.59 -18.29
C VAL A 421 8.04 -15.12 -18.02
N VAL A 422 7.54 -16.06 -18.84
CA VAL A 422 6.23 -16.67 -18.64
C VAL A 422 6.22 -17.49 -17.35
N LEU A 423 7.25 -18.30 -17.09
CA LEU A 423 7.36 -19.10 -15.87
C LEU A 423 7.35 -18.23 -14.60
N VAL A 424 8.16 -17.16 -14.56
CA VAL A 424 8.18 -16.21 -13.45
C VAL A 424 6.82 -15.51 -13.31
N THR A 425 6.17 -15.16 -14.42
CA THR A 425 4.84 -14.53 -14.40
C THR A 425 3.76 -15.48 -13.86
N VAL A 426 3.82 -16.77 -14.20
CA VAL A 426 2.91 -17.80 -13.66
C VAL A 426 3.16 -18.05 -12.18
N VAL A 427 4.42 -18.16 -11.75
CA VAL A 427 4.77 -18.29 -10.32
C VAL A 427 4.30 -17.07 -9.53
N LEU A 428 4.56 -15.85 -10.01
CA LEU A 428 4.06 -14.62 -9.38
C LEU A 428 2.53 -14.53 -9.38
N GLY A 429 1.85 -15.01 -10.44
CA GLY A 429 0.39 -15.07 -10.51
C GLY A 429 -0.24 -16.11 -9.58
N TRP A 430 0.48 -17.18 -9.25
CA TRP A 430 0.07 -18.17 -8.25
C TRP A 430 0.30 -17.67 -6.81
N LEU A 431 1.47 -17.06 -6.56
CA LEU A 431 1.82 -16.49 -5.25
C LEU A 431 1.04 -15.21 -4.91
N MET A 432 0.60 -14.45 -5.92
CA MET A 432 -0.23 -13.26 -5.77
C MET A 432 -1.48 -13.39 -6.68
N PRO A 433 -2.54 -14.06 -6.22
CA PRO A 433 -3.74 -14.34 -7.04
C PRO A 433 -4.37 -13.08 -7.63
N ALA A 434 -4.37 -11.95 -6.89
CA ALA A 434 -4.85 -10.66 -7.36
C ALA A 434 -4.09 -10.17 -8.61
N PHE A 435 -2.77 -10.34 -8.65
CA PHE A 435 -1.94 -10.05 -9.83
C PHE A 435 -2.22 -11.03 -10.97
N GLY A 436 -2.29 -12.35 -10.68
CA GLY A 436 -2.56 -13.38 -11.69
C GLY A 436 -3.90 -13.16 -12.41
N LEU A 437 -4.97 -12.93 -11.66
CA LEU A 437 -6.32 -12.70 -12.19
C LEU A 437 -6.43 -11.37 -12.96
N SER A 438 -5.89 -10.28 -12.42
CA SER A 438 -5.93 -8.98 -13.10
C SER A 438 -5.05 -8.95 -14.37
N LEU A 439 -3.93 -9.67 -14.38
CA LEU A 439 -3.12 -9.89 -15.58
C LEU A 439 -3.88 -10.74 -16.62
N ALA A 440 -4.55 -11.81 -16.20
CA ALA A 440 -5.35 -12.64 -17.11
C ALA A 440 -6.49 -11.82 -17.75
N ALA A 441 -7.22 -11.04 -16.96
CA ALA A 441 -8.24 -10.11 -17.45
C ALA A 441 -7.65 -9.09 -18.45
N PHE A 442 -6.49 -8.51 -18.13
CA PHE A 442 -5.78 -7.60 -19.04
C PHE A 442 -5.40 -8.26 -20.38
N VAL A 443 -4.93 -9.52 -20.35
CA VAL A 443 -4.61 -10.28 -21.57
C VAL A 443 -5.87 -10.57 -22.39
N VAL A 444 -6.98 -10.95 -21.76
CA VAL A 444 -8.27 -11.16 -22.45
C VAL A 444 -8.74 -9.87 -23.14
N VAL A 445 -8.70 -8.72 -22.45
CA VAL A 445 -9.07 -7.42 -23.04
C VAL A 445 -8.17 -7.06 -24.22
N ASP A 446 -6.85 -7.25 -24.11
CA ASP A 446 -5.90 -6.99 -25.19
C ASP A 446 -6.14 -7.89 -26.42
N LEU A 447 -6.47 -9.17 -26.21
CA LEU A 447 -6.84 -10.11 -27.27
C LEU A 447 -8.16 -9.72 -27.95
N VAL A 448 -9.19 -9.34 -27.19
CA VAL A 448 -10.48 -8.86 -27.73
C VAL A 448 -10.29 -7.58 -28.54
N VAL A 449 -9.56 -6.59 -28.02
CA VAL A 449 -9.25 -5.34 -28.73
C VAL A 449 -8.44 -5.61 -30.01
N ALA A 450 -7.48 -6.54 -29.97
CA ALA A 450 -6.74 -6.95 -31.16
C ALA A 450 -7.64 -7.62 -32.21
N ALA A 451 -8.53 -8.53 -31.80
CA ALA A 451 -9.47 -9.20 -32.70
C ALA A 451 -10.46 -8.22 -33.34
N VAL A 452 -11.02 -7.28 -32.57
CA VAL A 452 -11.90 -6.23 -33.08
C VAL A 452 -11.18 -5.33 -34.09
N ARG A 453 -9.95 -4.91 -33.81
CA ARG A 453 -9.14 -4.11 -34.75
C ARG A 453 -8.82 -4.87 -36.03
N GLN A 454 -8.43 -6.16 -35.94
CA GLN A 454 -8.20 -7.00 -37.12
C GLN A 454 -9.47 -7.18 -37.96
N ARG A 455 -10.65 -7.34 -37.33
CA ARG A 455 -11.94 -7.39 -38.01
C ARG A 455 -12.25 -6.07 -38.71
N GLN A 456 -12.03 -4.93 -38.05
CA GLN A 456 -12.22 -3.59 -38.65
C GLN A 456 -11.25 -3.33 -39.82
N GLU A 457 -9.98 -3.71 -39.69
CA GLU A 457 -9.02 -3.62 -40.81
C GLU A 457 -9.41 -4.52 -41.99
N ARG A 458 -9.86 -5.76 -41.72
CA ARG A 458 -10.33 -6.67 -42.78
C ARG A 458 -11.56 -6.09 -43.50
N LEU A 459 -12.53 -5.58 -42.75
CA LEU A 459 -13.71 -4.89 -43.31
C LEU A 459 -13.31 -3.66 -44.14
N ARG A 460 -12.42 -2.80 -43.62
CA ARG A 460 -11.90 -1.64 -44.36
C ARG A 460 -11.24 -2.07 -45.67
N ARG A 461 -10.38 -3.10 -45.65
CA ARG A 461 -9.73 -3.63 -46.87
C ARG A 461 -10.76 -4.15 -47.88
N VAL A 462 -11.78 -4.87 -47.44
CA VAL A 462 -12.88 -5.36 -48.30
C VAL A 462 -13.67 -4.20 -48.89
N VAL A 463 -14.03 -3.18 -48.10
CA VAL A 463 -14.75 -1.99 -48.59
C VAL A 463 -13.89 -1.21 -49.59
N THR A 464 -12.59 -0.99 -49.32
CA THR A 464 -11.70 -0.31 -50.27
C THR A 464 -11.49 -1.13 -51.55
N ALA A 465 -11.42 -2.47 -51.46
CA ALA A 465 -11.30 -3.34 -52.63
C ALA A 465 -12.58 -3.32 -53.46
N GLY A 466 -13.76 -3.39 -52.82
CA GLY A 466 -15.06 -3.27 -53.50
C GLY A 466 -15.24 -1.91 -54.18
N ALA A 467 -14.90 -0.81 -53.49
CA ALA A 467 -14.92 0.53 -54.09
C ALA A 467 -13.97 0.65 -55.29
N LEU A 468 -12.79 0.02 -55.24
CA LEU A 468 -11.83 0.02 -56.33
C LEU A 468 -12.30 -0.84 -57.51
N VAL A 469 -12.95 -1.98 -57.27
CA VAL A 469 -13.63 -2.77 -58.32
C VAL A 469 -14.75 -1.96 -58.97
N VAL A 470 -15.63 -1.32 -58.19
CA VAL A 470 -16.71 -0.46 -58.72
C VAL A 470 -16.15 0.70 -59.54
N ALA A 471 -15.08 1.35 -59.10
CA ALA A 471 -14.42 2.42 -59.84
C ALA A 471 -13.80 1.92 -61.16
N VAL A 472 -13.13 0.76 -61.16
CA VAL A 472 -12.56 0.15 -62.37
C VAL A 472 -13.66 -0.33 -63.33
N SER A 473 -14.76 -0.90 -62.82
CA SER A 473 -15.92 -1.28 -63.63
C SER A 473 -16.61 -0.06 -64.24
N ALA A 474 -16.79 1.02 -63.47
CA ALA A 474 -17.36 2.28 -63.99
C ALA A 474 -16.47 2.91 -65.07
N LEU A 475 -15.14 2.88 -64.89
CA LEU A 475 -14.18 3.35 -65.89
C LEU A 475 -14.20 2.47 -67.15
N GLY A 476 -14.28 1.14 -66.99
CA GLY A 476 -14.43 0.19 -68.09
C GLY A 476 -15.75 0.39 -68.85
N VAL A 477 -16.86 0.64 -68.16
CA VAL A 477 -18.15 0.97 -68.77
C VAL A 477 -18.10 2.30 -69.53
N ALA A 478 -17.43 3.33 -69.00
CA ALA A 478 -17.23 4.59 -69.71
C ALA A 478 -16.41 4.42 -71.00
N VAL A 479 -15.38 3.56 -70.98
CA VAL A 479 -14.58 3.20 -72.17
C VAL A 479 -15.39 2.38 -73.18
N VAL A 480 -16.20 1.43 -72.74
CA VAL A 480 -17.03 0.57 -73.61
C VAL A 480 -18.23 1.32 -74.21
N LEU A 481 -18.84 2.24 -73.48
CA LEU A 481 -19.96 3.05 -73.97
C LEU A 481 -19.55 4.20 -74.89
N GLY A 482 -18.24 4.34 -75.19
CA GLY A 482 -17.76 5.30 -76.19
C GLY A 482 -18.07 6.76 -75.85
N THR A 483 -18.18 7.11 -74.55
CA THR A 483 -18.32 8.51 -74.17
C THR A 483 -17.06 9.27 -74.60
N PRO A 484 -17.17 10.38 -75.35
CA PRO A 484 -16.00 11.11 -75.84
C PRO A 484 -15.13 11.55 -74.66
N SER A 485 -13.82 11.45 -74.87
CA SER A 485 -12.79 11.75 -73.86
C SER A 485 -13.03 13.11 -73.20
N PRO A 486 -12.81 13.25 -71.88
CA PRO A 486 -12.93 14.54 -71.21
C PRO A 486 -11.96 15.52 -71.85
N VAL A 487 -12.52 16.63 -72.36
CA VAL A 487 -11.78 17.72 -73.01
C VAL A 487 -10.60 18.12 -72.13
N THR A 488 -9.41 18.09 -72.71
CA THR A 488 -8.19 18.59 -72.07
C THR A 488 -8.41 20.04 -71.64
N ARG A 489 -7.93 20.38 -70.44
CA ARG A 489 -8.21 21.63 -69.70
C ARG A 489 -7.55 22.90 -70.29
N ALA A 490 -7.50 23.01 -71.61
CA ALA A 490 -6.88 24.09 -72.36
C ALA A 490 -7.90 25.14 -72.85
N ASP A 491 -9.07 24.71 -73.33
CA ASP A 491 -9.96 25.58 -74.13
C ASP A 491 -11.18 26.15 -73.36
N ALA A 492 -11.20 26.05 -72.02
CA ALA A 492 -12.27 26.55 -71.17
C ALA A 492 -11.87 27.81 -70.37
N VAL A 493 -11.09 28.70 -70.98
CA VAL A 493 -10.65 29.99 -70.40
C VAL A 493 -11.52 31.16 -70.88
N GLU A 494 -12.29 31.02 -71.96
CA GLU A 494 -12.87 32.16 -72.66
C GLU A 494 -14.37 32.00 -72.96
N ALA A 495 -15.20 32.16 -71.92
CA ALA A 495 -16.53 32.79 -71.97
C ALA A 495 -17.33 32.50 -70.67
N LEU A 496 -17.50 33.50 -69.79
CA LEU A 496 -18.73 33.76 -69.03
C LEU A 496 -18.65 35.16 -68.39
N PRO A 497 -19.76 35.93 -68.31
CA PRO A 497 -19.69 37.35 -67.94
C PRO A 497 -19.64 37.60 -66.43
N ASP A 498 -19.16 38.80 -66.08
CA ASP A 498 -19.20 39.37 -64.74
C ASP A 498 -20.64 39.38 -64.17
N ARG A 499 -20.91 38.48 -63.21
CA ARG A 499 -22.11 38.51 -62.37
C ARG A 499 -21.74 38.22 -60.92
N ARG A 500 -21.88 39.26 -60.10
CA ARG A 500 -21.75 39.24 -58.64
C ARG A 500 -22.67 38.17 -58.04
N LEU A 501 -22.12 37.34 -57.15
CA LEU A 501 -22.92 36.53 -56.23
C LEU A 501 -23.39 37.41 -55.07
N PRO A 502 -24.64 37.25 -54.59
CA PRO A 502 -25.11 37.95 -53.38
C PRO A 502 -24.46 37.37 -52.12
N GLU A 503 -24.28 38.22 -51.10
CA GLU A 503 -23.75 37.81 -49.80
C GLU A 503 -24.68 36.82 -49.06
N PRO A 504 -24.13 35.91 -48.23
CA PRO A 504 -24.95 35.07 -47.36
C PRO A 504 -25.59 35.92 -46.24
N PRO A 505 -26.84 35.62 -45.82
CA PRO A 505 -27.51 36.40 -44.79
C PRO A 505 -26.85 36.22 -43.42
N LEU A 506 -26.67 37.32 -42.71
CA LEU A 506 -26.23 37.33 -41.31
C LEU A 506 -27.31 36.68 -40.42
N LEU A 507 -26.94 35.59 -39.75
CA LEU A 507 -27.71 35.00 -38.66
C LEU A 507 -27.74 35.99 -37.48
N GLN A 508 -28.91 36.58 -37.21
CA GLN A 508 -29.14 37.33 -35.98
C GLN A 508 -29.24 36.36 -34.79
N PRO A 509 -28.63 36.69 -33.62
CA PRO A 509 -28.89 35.96 -32.39
C PRO A 509 -30.33 36.23 -31.89
N PRO A 510 -30.95 35.29 -31.15
CA PRO A 510 -32.29 35.48 -30.60
C PRO A 510 -32.33 36.57 -29.51
N PRO A 511 -33.50 37.21 -29.29
CA PRO A 511 -33.64 38.23 -28.25
C PRO A 511 -33.55 37.61 -26.85
N VAL A 512 -32.85 38.30 -25.95
CA VAL A 512 -32.87 38.05 -24.50
C VAL A 512 -34.00 38.90 -23.91
N PRO A 513 -34.83 38.39 -22.98
CA PRO A 513 -35.81 39.20 -22.26
C PRO A 513 -35.12 40.08 -21.22
N ASP A 514 -35.41 41.38 -21.23
CA ASP A 514 -35.18 42.24 -20.06
C ASP A 514 -36.28 41.96 -19.02
N ASP A 515 -35.91 41.62 -17.78
CA ASP A 515 -36.16 42.55 -16.67
C ASP A 515 -35.47 42.17 -15.33
N ALA A 516 -35.11 43.23 -14.60
CA ALA A 516 -34.94 43.34 -13.14
C ALA A 516 -33.84 42.56 -12.35
N ALA A 517 -32.81 43.35 -11.98
CA ALA A 517 -32.20 43.47 -10.63
C ALA A 517 -31.05 42.52 -10.16
N GLY A 518 -29.97 43.13 -9.62
CA GLY A 518 -29.13 42.48 -8.59
C GLY A 518 -27.59 42.52 -8.70
N THR A 519 -26.97 43.70 -8.72
CA THR A 519 -25.64 44.00 -8.09
C THR A 519 -24.44 43.02 -8.21
N GLY A 520 -23.40 43.47 -8.94
CA GLY A 520 -22.03 43.55 -8.38
C GLY A 520 -21.03 42.39 -8.60
N VAL A 521 -20.11 42.55 -9.57
CA VAL A 521 -18.86 41.75 -9.67
C VAL A 521 -17.66 42.67 -9.90
N VAL A 522 -16.57 42.45 -9.15
CA VAL A 522 -15.29 43.18 -9.28
C VAL A 522 -14.34 42.44 -10.24
N ALA A 523 -13.60 43.21 -11.05
CA ALA A 523 -12.79 42.70 -12.16
C ALA A 523 -11.38 42.19 -11.77
N ALA A 524 -10.80 41.37 -12.65
CA ALA A 524 -9.38 40.97 -12.64
C ALA A 524 -8.69 41.41 -13.96
N PRO A 525 -7.44 41.91 -13.94
CA PRO A 525 -6.79 42.54 -15.10
C PRO A 525 -5.96 41.58 -15.99
N PRO A 526 -5.66 41.95 -17.25
CA PRO A 526 -5.04 41.08 -18.25
C PRO A 526 -3.50 41.09 -18.28
N ARG A 527 -2.92 40.11 -18.98
CA ARG A 527 -1.47 39.93 -19.23
C ARG A 527 -0.93 40.90 -20.28
N SER A 528 0.29 41.40 -20.07
CA SER A 528 1.05 42.23 -21.03
C SER A 528 2.20 41.47 -21.72
N VAL A 529 2.77 42.08 -22.77
CA VAL A 529 3.68 41.46 -23.75
C VAL A 529 5.12 41.97 -23.65
N ARG A 530 6.03 41.09 -24.08
CA ARG A 530 7.49 41.15 -24.26
C ARG A 530 8.13 42.46 -24.78
N GLY A 531 9.23 42.86 -24.14
CA GLY A 531 10.25 43.86 -24.54
C GLY A 531 10.94 44.37 -23.26
N GLY A 532 12.19 44.85 -23.18
CA GLY A 532 13.34 44.98 -24.09
C GLY A 532 14.57 45.37 -23.23
N ARG A 533 15.80 45.25 -23.76
CA ARG A 533 17.05 45.50 -23.00
C ARG A 533 17.23 46.97 -22.54
N ASP A 534 17.82 47.17 -21.36
CA ASP A 534 19.14 47.82 -21.09
C ASP A 534 19.20 48.52 -19.70
N GLY A 535 20.40 48.65 -19.13
CA GLY A 535 20.66 49.56 -17.99
C GLY A 535 21.07 48.92 -16.64
N ALA A 536 22.32 49.17 -16.24
CA ALA A 536 22.82 49.20 -14.86
C ALA A 536 23.59 50.54 -14.70
N PRO A 537 24.14 50.96 -13.53
CA PRO A 537 24.06 50.40 -12.17
C PRO A 537 23.65 51.44 -11.09
N ALA A 538 23.51 51.03 -9.82
CA ALA A 538 23.97 51.73 -8.60
C ALA A 538 23.31 51.17 -7.31
N GLY A 539 24.08 51.08 -6.21
CA GLY A 539 23.55 51.11 -4.84
C GLY A 539 23.73 52.53 -4.24
N PRO A 540 23.77 52.73 -2.92
CA PRO A 540 23.60 51.78 -1.81
C PRO A 540 22.54 52.24 -0.77
N ALA A 541 22.31 51.43 0.28
CA ALA A 541 22.26 51.86 1.70
C ALA A 541 21.52 50.82 2.58
N ALA A 542 22.08 50.55 3.76
CA ALA A 542 21.42 49.84 4.85
C ALA A 542 21.53 50.69 6.13
N PRO A 543 20.53 50.67 7.04
CA PRO A 543 20.70 51.17 8.39
C PRO A 543 21.10 50.05 9.36
N ARG A 544 21.98 50.37 10.32
CA ARG A 544 22.36 49.53 11.46
C ARG A 544 21.65 50.01 12.72
N THR A 545 21.23 49.07 13.57
CA THR A 545 21.10 49.21 15.04
C THR A 545 21.50 47.84 15.63
N ALA A 546 22.64 47.71 16.31
CA ALA A 546 22.92 48.04 17.71
C ALA A 546 22.40 46.97 18.70
N GLY A 547 23.32 46.30 19.41
CA GLY A 547 23.04 45.26 20.43
C GLY A 547 22.82 45.83 21.84
N PRO A 548 23.21 45.15 22.96
CA PRO A 548 24.21 44.09 23.09
C PRO A 548 23.72 42.78 23.76
N ALA A 549 24.59 41.77 23.82
CA ALA A 549 24.38 40.51 24.55
C ALA A 549 25.40 40.37 25.71
N ALA A 550 24.98 39.73 26.79
CA ALA A 550 25.82 39.41 27.95
C ALA A 550 25.84 37.89 28.23
N GLN A 551 27.02 37.36 28.52
CA GLN A 551 27.28 36.06 29.15
C GLN A 551 26.97 36.16 30.67
N PRO A 552 26.67 35.06 31.42
CA PRO A 552 27.69 34.04 31.72
C PRO A 552 27.22 32.60 32.03
N GLY A 553 28.21 31.69 32.18
CA GLY A 553 28.19 30.65 33.22
C GLY A 553 27.85 29.22 32.80
N GLY A 554 28.83 28.31 32.91
CA GLY A 554 28.60 26.89 33.16
C GLY A 554 29.16 26.50 34.54
N PRO A 555 28.83 25.31 35.06
CA PRO A 555 29.81 24.55 35.87
C PRO A 555 29.73 23.02 35.54
N PRO A 556 30.28 22.07 36.32
CA PRO A 556 31.54 21.44 35.94
C PRO A 556 31.48 19.90 35.83
N ALA A 557 32.57 19.31 35.35
CA ALA A 557 32.85 17.88 35.50
C ALA A 557 33.62 17.63 36.81
N ASP A 558 33.44 16.45 37.41
CA ASP A 558 34.20 16.01 38.58
C ASP A 558 34.81 14.61 38.36
N THR A 559 35.92 14.32 39.03
CA THR A 559 36.80 13.17 38.71
C THR A 559 37.28 12.45 39.96
N GLY A 560 37.13 11.13 40.01
CA GLY A 560 37.60 10.30 41.14
C GLY A 560 37.62 8.79 40.87
N SER A 561 38.81 8.23 40.64
CA SER A 561 39.16 6.79 40.76
C SER A 561 39.68 6.49 42.19
N PRO A 562 40.07 5.25 42.64
CA PRO A 562 40.18 3.91 42.00
C PRO A 562 39.35 2.82 42.76
N GLY A 563 39.46 1.49 42.58
CA GLY A 563 40.12 0.64 41.57
C GLY A 563 40.72 -0.69 42.11
N THR A 564 40.39 -1.82 41.45
CA THR A 564 41.02 -3.18 41.48
C THR A 564 41.37 -3.90 42.80
N THR A 565 40.70 -5.03 43.05
CA THR A 565 41.28 -6.36 43.45
C THR A 565 40.43 -7.44 42.74
N ALA A 566 40.85 -8.59 42.19
CA ALA A 566 42.02 -9.50 42.29
C ALA A 566 41.65 -10.87 42.91
N SER A 567 41.23 -11.80 42.05
CA SER A 567 41.43 -13.28 41.98
C SER A 567 41.43 -14.22 43.21
N SER A 568 41.18 -15.51 42.89
CA SER A 568 41.37 -16.76 43.70
C SER A 568 40.36 -16.98 44.87
N ASP A 569 39.92 -18.20 45.21
CA ASP A 569 40.49 -19.53 44.92
C ASP A 569 39.51 -20.73 45.05
N THR A 570 39.84 -21.82 44.32
CA THR A 570 39.67 -23.28 44.58
C THR A 570 38.34 -24.00 44.93
N ALA A 571 38.27 -25.25 44.43
CA ALA A 571 37.47 -26.42 44.83
C ALA A 571 35.97 -26.47 44.47
N GLY A 572 35.39 -27.58 44.00
CA GLY A 572 35.93 -28.92 43.71
C GLY A 572 35.34 -30.01 44.60
N SER A 573 34.38 -30.78 44.08
CA SER A 573 34.08 -32.15 44.55
C SER A 573 33.17 -32.87 43.55
N ASP A 574 33.65 -34.01 43.04
CA ASP A 574 32.78 -35.08 42.55
C ASP A 574 31.94 -35.65 43.70
N THR A 575 30.76 -36.20 43.40
CA THR A 575 30.33 -37.45 44.05
C THR A 575 29.27 -38.15 43.22
N ALA A 576 29.67 -39.24 42.57
CA ALA A 576 28.76 -40.26 42.06
C ALA A 576 28.78 -41.46 43.01
N VAL A 577 27.62 -41.89 43.53
CA VAL A 577 27.46 -43.18 44.21
C VAL A 577 26.14 -43.84 43.82
N ARG A 578 26.29 -45.00 43.17
CA ARG A 578 25.49 -46.25 43.20
C ARG A 578 24.02 -46.17 43.64
N ASP A 579 23.07 -46.64 42.83
CA ASP A 579 22.89 -48.04 42.37
C ASP A 579 22.55 -49.03 43.51
N THR A 580 21.26 -49.38 43.60
CA THR A 580 20.81 -50.70 44.08
C THR A 580 19.60 -51.12 43.24
N GLY A 581 19.72 -52.24 42.53
CA GLY A 581 18.61 -52.86 41.80
C GLY A 581 17.64 -53.60 42.73
N GLY A 582 16.44 -53.88 42.20
CA GLY A 582 15.37 -54.59 42.90
C GLY A 582 14.34 -55.13 41.90
N ASP A 583 14.68 -56.25 41.27
CA ASP A 583 13.83 -57.02 40.36
C ASP A 583 12.56 -57.57 41.05
N THR A 584 11.44 -57.70 40.32
CA THR A 584 10.63 -58.94 40.19
C THR A 584 9.21 -58.71 39.63
N GLY A 585 8.80 -59.58 38.70
CA GLY A 585 7.39 -59.86 38.35
C GLY A 585 6.75 -58.90 37.33
N GLY A 586 6.26 -59.30 36.15
CA GLY A 586 5.98 -60.64 35.65
C GLY A 586 4.48 -60.97 35.77
N GLY A 587 3.71 -60.74 34.71
CA GLY A 587 2.26 -60.93 34.68
C GLY A 587 1.67 -60.64 33.31
N ASP A 588 1.65 -61.66 32.44
CA ASP A 588 1.05 -61.65 31.10
C ASP A 588 -0.48 -61.89 31.17
N THR A 589 -1.15 -61.96 30.01
CA THR A 589 -2.59 -62.08 29.73
C THR A 589 -3.35 -60.75 29.61
N GLY A 590 -4.28 -60.58 28.67
CA GLY A 590 -4.68 -61.50 27.59
C GLY A 590 -5.85 -60.96 26.76
N SER A 591 -5.82 -61.23 25.46
CA SER A 591 -6.80 -60.88 24.40
C SER A 591 -8.29 -60.90 24.82
N GLY A 592 -9.07 -59.93 24.31
CA GLY A 592 -10.51 -59.80 24.58
C GLY A 592 -11.31 -59.00 23.55
N ILE A 593 -11.22 -59.32 22.26
CA ILE A 593 -12.16 -58.80 21.24
C ILE A 593 -13.51 -59.54 21.35
N ARG A 594 -14.62 -58.83 21.58
CA ARG A 594 -15.93 -59.15 20.96
C ARG A 594 -16.97 -58.02 21.07
N SER A 595 -17.86 -58.02 20.09
CA SER A 595 -18.90 -57.01 19.83
C SER A 595 -20.30 -57.44 20.27
N SER A 596 -21.03 -56.52 20.90
CA SER A 596 -22.50 -56.46 21.02
C SER A 596 -22.86 -55.15 21.73
N GLY A 597 -23.92 -54.41 21.39
CA GLY A 597 -24.94 -54.56 20.35
C GLY A 597 -25.72 -53.23 20.22
N ALA A 598 -26.65 -53.14 19.29
CA ALA A 598 -27.45 -51.92 19.10
C ALA A 598 -28.56 -51.78 20.16
N ALA A 599 -28.79 -50.54 20.60
CA ALA A 599 -30.01 -50.02 21.21
C ALA A 599 -30.06 -48.54 20.78
N GLU A 600 -30.92 -48.15 19.84
CA GLU A 600 -32.36 -47.88 19.99
C GLU A 600 -32.58 -46.51 20.65
N ALA A 601 -33.17 -45.59 19.87
CA ALA A 601 -33.37 -44.20 20.22
C ALA A 601 -34.72 -44.00 20.93
N PRO A 602 -34.83 -43.08 21.91
CA PRO A 602 -36.11 -42.77 22.54
C PRO A 602 -36.96 -41.84 21.68
N ASP A 603 -38.27 -42.10 21.66
CA ASP A 603 -39.29 -41.36 20.91
C ASP A 603 -39.44 -39.89 21.35
N GLU A 604 -39.75 -39.00 20.40
CA GLU A 604 -40.28 -37.66 20.67
C GLU A 604 -41.81 -37.74 20.94
N PRO A 605 -42.36 -37.01 21.93
CA PRO A 605 -43.80 -36.95 22.14
C PRO A 605 -44.48 -35.95 21.18
N GLU A 606 -45.50 -36.41 20.46
CA GLU A 606 -46.37 -35.55 19.64
C GLU A 606 -47.13 -34.51 20.49
N ILE A 607 -47.21 -33.27 19.99
CA ILE A 607 -48.00 -32.19 20.58
C ILE A 607 -49.25 -31.96 19.68
N PRO A 608 -50.47 -31.88 20.26
CA PRO A 608 -51.69 -31.73 19.46
C PRO A 608 -51.82 -30.33 18.82
N PRO A 609 -52.48 -30.20 17.66
CA PRO A 609 -52.51 -28.97 16.89
C PRO A 609 -53.72 -28.08 17.22
N ASP A 610 -53.66 -27.26 18.27
CA ASP A 610 -54.66 -26.17 18.49
C ASP A 610 -54.18 -24.99 19.37
N ASP A 611 -52.87 -24.83 19.60
CA ASP A 611 -52.30 -23.68 20.33
C ASP A 611 -51.24 -22.94 19.48
N VAL A 612 -51.69 -21.98 18.67
CA VAL A 612 -50.82 -21.00 17.98
C VAL A 612 -51.19 -19.59 18.48
N PRO A 613 -50.31 -18.93 19.26
CA PRO A 613 -50.57 -17.55 19.68
C PRO A 613 -50.42 -16.59 18.49
N GLU A 614 -51.37 -15.66 18.39
CA GLU A 614 -51.44 -14.62 17.35
C GLU A 614 -50.18 -13.73 17.38
N PRO A 615 -49.58 -13.35 16.23
CA PRO A 615 -48.38 -12.53 16.21
C PRO A 615 -48.64 -11.12 16.75
N ALA A 616 -47.84 -10.72 17.73
CA ALA A 616 -47.93 -9.40 18.36
C ALA A 616 -47.77 -8.26 17.33
N PRO A 617 -48.46 -7.11 17.51
CA PRO A 617 -48.32 -5.96 16.63
C PRO A 617 -46.88 -5.41 16.67
N PRO A 618 -46.40 -4.80 15.58
CA PRO A 618 -45.03 -4.30 15.51
C PRO A 618 -44.80 -3.22 16.56
N THR A 619 -43.74 -3.40 17.35
CA THR A 619 -43.22 -2.36 18.26
C THR A 619 -42.86 -1.09 17.48
N PRO A 620 -43.13 0.11 18.02
CA PRO A 620 -42.71 1.35 17.40
C PRO A 620 -41.18 1.39 17.24
N GLU A 621 -40.73 2.07 16.19
CA GLU A 621 -39.32 2.15 15.80
C GLU A 621 -38.45 2.63 16.97
N ALA A 622 -37.32 1.95 17.19
CA ALA A 622 -36.34 2.41 18.16
C ALA A 622 -35.77 3.76 17.72
N GLU A 623 -35.77 4.75 18.62
CA GLU A 623 -35.09 6.02 18.37
C GLU A 623 -33.62 5.76 18.00
N PRO A 624 -33.06 6.50 17.02
CA PRO A 624 -31.67 6.33 16.64
C PRO A 624 -30.78 6.65 17.85
N ALA A 625 -29.93 5.71 18.22
CA ALA A 625 -28.88 5.93 19.20
C ALA A 625 -28.02 7.14 18.80
N ASP A 626 -27.66 7.98 19.79
CA ASP A 626 -26.90 9.22 19.62
C ASP A 626 -25.87 9.12 18.48
N GLU A 627 -26.10 9.87 17.39
CA GLU A 627 -25.14 9.98 16.31
C GLU A 627 -23.85 10.61 16.85
N GLN A 628 -22.81 9.78 17.03
CA GLN A 628 -21.48 10.31 17.27
C GLN A 628 -21.13 11.25 16.11
N PRO A 629 -20.73 12.51 16.38
CA PRO A 629 -20.43 13.46 15.32
C PRO A 629 -19.34 12.89 14.43
N GLY A 630 -19.62 12.79 13.13
CA GLY A 630 -18.82 11.99 12.21
C GLY A 630 -17.30 12.19 12.35
N LEU A 631 -16.55 11.08 12.33
CA LEU A 631 -15.09 11.08 12.51
C LEU A 631 -14.36 11.98 11.50
N LEU A 632 -14.92 12.18 10.30
CA LEU A 632 -14.34 13.02 9.24
C LEU A 632 -14.06 14.46 9.70
N PRO A 633 -15.05 15.27 10.14
CA PRO A 633 -14.81 16.57 10.78
C PRO A 633 -13.73 16.58 11.87
N GLN A 634 -13.68 15.55 12.72
CA GLN A 634 -12.72 15.47 13.82
C GLN A 634 -11.29 15.25 13.32
N LEU A 635 -11.10 14.41 12.31
CA LEU A 635 -9.80 14.07 11.72
C LEU A 635 -9.17 15.20 10.89
N VAL A 636 -9.97 16.11 10.31
CA VAL A 636 -9.44 17.16 9.41
C VAL A 636 -8.47 18.11 10.12
N ARG A 637 -8.78 18.56 11.35
CA ARG A 637 -7.94 19.53 12.07
C ARG A 637 -6.55 18.98 12.42
N PRO A 638 -6.39 17.85 13.15
CA PRO A 638 -5.07 17.31 13.51
C PRO A 638 -4.19 16.98 12.29
N VAL A 639 -4.81 16.46 11.22
CA VAL A 639 -4.07 16.15 9.98
C VAL A 639 -3.55 17.42 9.30
N THR A 640 -4.34 18.50 9.28
CA THR A 640 -3.89 19.76 8.68
C THR A 640 -2.87 20.51 9.54
N SER A 641 -2.97 20.50 10.87
CA SER A 641 -1.92 21.08 11.75
C SER A 641 -0.61 20.32 11.59
N PHE A 642 -0.61 18.99 11.73
CA PHE A 642 0.60 18.18 11.61
C PHE A 642 1.31 18.38 10.26
N LEU A 643 0.57 18.39 9.14
CA LEU A 643 1.15 18.61 7.82
C LEU A 643 1.72 20.03 7.67
N VAL A 644 1.05 21.06 8.20
CA VAL A 644 1.53 22.44 8.16
C VAL A 644 2.77 22.63 9.02
N ASP A 645 2.81 22.09 10.23
CA ASP A 645 3.93 22.28 11.15
C ASP A 645 5.13 21.40 10.79
N THR A 646 4.92 20.21 10.24
CA THR A 646 5.99 19.41 9.60
C THR A 646 6.58 20.15 8.41
N LEU A 647 5.76 20.74 7.54
CA LEU A 647 6.25 21.54 6.41
C LEU A 647 7.02 22.78 6.90
N ARG A 648 6.52 23.50 7.90
CA ARG A 648 7.21 24.64 8.52
C ARG A 648 8.56 24.24 9.09
N GLY A 649 8.62 23.14 9.86
CA GLY A 649 9.87 22.62 10.43
C GLY A 649 10.90 22.22 9.38
N VAL A 650 10.45 21.68 8.23
CA VAL A 650 11.33 21.33 7.09
C VAL A 650 11.76 22.56 6.27
N THR A 651 10.96 23.63 6.22
CA THR A 651 11.28 24.86 5.48
C THR A 651 11.90 25.98 6.33
N GLY A 652 12.04 25.76 7.64
CA GLY A 652 12.45 26.76 8.64
C GLY A 652 13.94 26.76 9.01
N GLY A 653 14.81 26.17 8.18
CA GLY A 653 16.26 26.12 8.37
C GLY A 653 17.02 26.70 7.18
#